data_AF-A0A2P6TBJ6-F1
#
_entry.id   AF-A0A2P6TBJ6-F1
#
_cell.length_a   1.000
_cell.length_b   1.000
_cell.length_c   1.000
_cell.angle_alpha   90.00
_cell.angle_beta   90.00
_cell.angle_gamma   90.00
#
_symmetry.space_group_name_H-M   'P 1'
#
loop_
_entity.id
_entity.type
_entity.pdbx_description
1 polymer ?
#
loop_
_entity_poly.entity_id
_entity_poly.type
_entity_poly.pdbx_seq_one_letter_code
_entity_poly.pdbx_strand_id
1 'polypeptide(L)'
;MHRAAAPAADHAALQLSAGGAHADSEALLGASQALGRLLDTTAAAIAAASSHVPSFVQGVLARLFPAASSISAAMPSPDGQALAVTTLLHPAAATPGAPAAAAVHHSEPLGPAGVCSFHLAEAPSGESLRLMRAFLHQLDRRLQAQQAQQLEWPPKMPAPSLRPAYACAALQLEGCTSLESSDSECMPADCFWESLSPAQEGARQSRAEEADVLHRLASCETHPPRASDLEGLHGLQKTRKERGTSAQAASLAATLKLHRHLNTFSDVCSSLPALRFADTSAQAASLAATLKLHRHLSAAGSNGDGNGNGAGLTAAEAELFEDMDDIGLKPATVYHNLSVAELYEHALKHEPSTHIVSSGALATLSGAKTGRSPKDKRVVKEPGSEADIWWGPGSPNYEMDEQPQSRGGRARAVDYLNMLDRLYVLDGYAGWDPQARFKIRIVCARPYHALFMHNMLIRPSEQELAEFNEPDFTIYNAGAFPANRFTSYMTSPTSIDVSLKHRQMVILGTQYAGEMKKGVFSLMNYVLPKMGILSLHSGCNEGRDGDVTLFFGLSGTGKTTLSADPQRPLIGDDEHGWSDRGVFNIEGGCYAKAIGLKEAIGLKEENEPDIYRAIRFGTILENVVFDEETRAVDYDANRITENTRASYPIEFIENAKIPCVGGHPKNIIMLCCDAFGVLPPVAKLTKEQAMYYFVSGYTAKVAGTEQGVTEPEATFSACFGSAFLMWHPTKYASMLADKVERHGTHVWLINTGWTGGPYGVGSRFKLRHTRAIIDAIHSGELEAADYETMPVFGLQVPKTVSNVPTEVLLPVNCWADKAAYAKSLGHLAQLFAGNFKRFEDGGGHVTAEEAHRILAAGPQQ
;
A
#
# COMPACT_ATOMS: atom_id res chain seq x y z
N MET A 1 21.15 -37.75 37.01
CA MET A 1 22.47 -38.42 36.85
C MET A 1 22.35 -39.51 35.80
N HIS A 2 23.18 -39.38 34.76
CA HIS A 2 23.72 -40.34 33.78
C HIS A 2 22.90 -41.46 33.10
N ARG A 3 22.93 -41.36 31.76
CA ARG A 3 22.83 -42.38 30.70
C ARG A 3 23.75 -43.60 30.91
N ALA A 4 23.35 -44.75 30.32
CA ALA A 4 24.04 -45.49 29.22
C ALA A 4 23.71 -47.01 29.30
N ALA A 5 23.15 -47.60 28.22
CA ALA A 5 23.81 -48.52 27.25
C ALA A 5 23.60 -50.02 27.59
N ALA A 6 22.83 -50.80 26.81
CA ALA A 6 23.19 -51.59 25.60
C ALA A 6 23.26 -53.13 25.94
N PRO A 7 23.51 -54.09 25.01
CA PRO A 7 22.86 -54.44 23.73
C PRO A 7 22.66 -55.99 23.51
N ALA A 8 22.28 -56.39 22.27
CA ALA A 8 22.76 -57.56 21.48
C ALA A 8 21.78 -58.71 21.11
N ALA A 9 21.73 -59.04 19.81
CA ALA A 9 21.99 -60.39 19.28
C ALA A 9 22.24 -60.37 17.73
N ASP A 10 23.36 -60.98 17.35
CA ASP A 10 23.93 -61.20 16.00
C ASP A 10 23.36 -62.43 15.27
N HIS A 11 23.47 -62.50 13.93
CA HIS A 11 24.35 -63.47 13.24
C HIS A 11 24.33 -63.39 11.69
N ALA A 12 25.53 -63.10 11.14
CA ALA A 12 26.29 -63.84 10.11
C ALA A 12 25.89 -63.93 8.60
N ALA A 13 26.86 -63.44 7.79
CA ALA A 13 27.58 -64.11 6.67
C ALA A 13 27.22 -63.81 5.20
N LEU A 14 28.26 -63.31 4.51
CA LEU A 14 28.44 -63.15 3.07
C LEU A 14 28.59 -64.49 2.32
N GLN A 15 27.95 -64.63 1.17
CA GLN A 15 28.50 -65.31 0.00
C GLN A 15 28.02 -64.62 -1.29
N LEU A 16 28.99 -64.18 -2.11
CA LEU A 16 28.82 -63.73 -3.49
C LEU A 16 28.77 -64.96 -4.42
N SER A 17 27.77 -65.03 -5.30
CA SER A 17 27.95 -65.63 -6.62
C SER A 17 27.00 -64.99 -7.64
N ALA A 18 27.54 -64.74 -8.82
CA ALA A 18 26.90 -64.05 -9.93
C ALA A 18 25.93 -64.96 -10.70
N GLY A 19 24.88 -64.35 -11.26
CA GLY A 19 24.13 -64.94 -12.37
C GLY A 19 22.70 -64.42 -12.49
N GLY A 20 22.39 -63.79 -13.64
CA GLY A 20 21.02 -63.81 -14.17
C GLY A 20 20.33 -62.47 -14.34
N ALA A 21 20.85 -61.64 -15.23
CA ALA A 21 20.04 -60.67 -15.96
C ALA A 21 18.92 -61.42 -16.71
N HIS A 22 17.65 -61.29 -16.29
CA HIS A 22 16.48 -61.62 -17.12
C HIS A 22 15.12 -61.09 -16.62
N ALA A 23 15.05 -60.27 -15.56
CA ALA A 23 13.77 -59.75 -15.04
C ALA A 23 13.46 -58.28 -15.38
N ASP A 24 14.40 -57.51 -15.95
CA ASP A 24 14.20 -56.06 -16.17
C ASP A 24 13.74 -55.68 -17.59
N SER A 25 13.69 -56.61 -18.55
CA SER A 25 13.28 -56.24 -19.93
C SER A 25 11.76 -56.15 -20.12
N GLU A 26 10.95 -56.90 -19.38
CA GLU A 26 9.48 -56.84 -19.50
C GLU A 26 8.89 -55.57 -18.86
N ALA A 27 9.46 -55.10 -17.75
CA ALA A 27 9.05 -53.86 -17.08
C ALA A 27 9.39 -52.61 -17.94
N LEU A 28 10.54 -52.62 -18.60
CA LEU A 28 10.96 -51.55 -19.51
C LEU A 28 10.16 -51.56 -20.83
N LEU A 29 9.75 -52.73 -21.34
CA LEU A 29 8.88 -52.84 -22.52
C LEU A 29 7.48 -52.30 -22.23
N GLY A 30 6.94 -52.58 -21.04
CA GLY A 30 5.63 -52.07 -20.59
C GLY A 30 5.60 -50.55 -20.44
N ALA A 31 6.66 -49.97 -19.85
CA ALA A 31 6.80 -48.52 -19.72
C ALA A 31 6.98 -47.82 -21.08
N SER A 32 7.72 -48.42 -22.01
CA SER A 32 7.90 -47.89 -23.37
C SER A 32 6.59 -47.94 -24.18
N GLN A 33 5.78 -49.00 -24.06
CA GLN A 33 4.48 -49.11 -24.72
C GLN A 33 3.41 -48.19 -24.12
N ALA A 34 3.51 -47.85 -22.83
CA ALA A 34 2.63 -46.86 -22.19
C ALA A 34 2.99 -45.43 -22.63
N LEU A 35 4.29 -45.13 -22.74
CA LEU A 35 4.77 -43.84 -23.23
C LEU A 35 4.46 -43.63 -24.72
N GLY A 36 4.60 -44.69 -25.54
CA GLY A 36 4.21 -44.68 -26.95
C GLY A 36 2.72 -44.38 -27.13
N ARG A 37 1.86 -45.02 -26.34
CA ARG A 37 0.41 -44.73 -26.37
C ARG A 37 0.09 -43.29 -25.98
N LEU A 38 0.77 -42.73 -24.98
CA LEU A 38 0.57 -41.34 -24.54
C LEU A 38 1.01 -40.33 -25.60
N LEU A 39 2.12 -40.63 -26.30
CA LEU A 39 2.61 -39.81 -27.41
C LEU A 39 1.70 -39.90 -28.62
N ASP A 40 1.12 -41.06 -28.92
CA ASP A 40 0.15 -41.25 -29.99
C ASP A 40 -1.17 -40.51 -29.71
N THR A 41 -1.68 -40.51 -28.46
CA THR A 41 -2.86 -39.69 -28.10
C THR A 41 -2.59 -38.20 -28.20
N THR A 42 -1.38 -37.78 -27.85
CA THR A 42 -0.97 -36.37 -27.91
C THR A 42 -0.75 -35.93 -29.36
N ALA A 43 -0.15 -36.79 -30.20
CA ALA A 43 0.02 -36.56 -31.63
C ALA A 43 -1.33 -36.55 -32.37
N ALA A 44 -2.29 -37.41 -31.99
CA ALA A 44 -3.64 -37.40 -32.52
C ALA A 44 -4.42 -36.13 -32.12
N ALA A 45 -4.24 -35.65 -30.89
CA ALA A 45 -4.82 -34.38 -30.42
C ALA A 45 -4.23 -33.16 -31.16
N ILE A 46 -2.92 -33.18 -31.44
CA ILE A 46 -2.23 -32.14 -32.22
C ILE A 46 -2.60 -32.23 -33.71
N ALA A 47 -2.79 -33.42 -34.27
CA ALA A 47 -3.26 -33.63 -35.64
C ALA A 47 -4.71 -33.16 -35.84
N ALA A 48 -5.58 -33.38 -34.84
CA ALA A 48 -6.95 -32.85 -34.83
C ALA A 48 -6.97 -31.30 -34.74
N ALA A 49 -6.02 -30.70 -34.00
CA ALA A 49 -5.88 -29.25 -33.87
C ALA A 49 -5.20 -28.56 -35.06
N SER A 50 -4.49 -29.29 -35.94
CA SER A 50 -3.70 -28.74 -37.05
C SER A 50 -4.42 -28.67 -38.39
N SER A 51 -5.69 -29.07 -38.47
CA SER A 51 -6.52 -28.88 -39.68
C SER A 51 -6.89 -27.41 -39.96
N HIS A 52 -6.58 -26.47 -39.05
CA HIS A 52 -6.94 -25.05 -39.16
C HIS A 52 -5.77 -24.09 -38.87
N VAL A 53 -4.52 -24.51 -39.05
CA VAL A 53 -3.34 -23.70 -38.70
C VAL A 53 -2.62 -23.17 -39.97
N PRO A 54 -2.41 -21.84 -40.12
CA PRO A 54 -1.71 -21.25 -41.26
C PRO A 54 -0.25 -21.71 -41.42
N SER A 55 0.23 -21.81 -42.67
CA SER A 55 1.55 -22.33 -43.08
C SER A 55 2.77 -21.70 -42.38
N PHE A 56 2.61 -20.51 -41.79
CA PHE A 56 3.64 -19.84 -41.01
C PHE A 56 3.99 -20.60 -39.71
N VAL A 57 3.02 -21.21 -39.04
CA VAL A 57 3.23 -21.95 -37.78
C VAL A 57 3.91 -23.30 -38.04
N GLN A 58 3.65 -23.94 -39.20
CA GLN A 58 4.40 -25.12 -39.64
C GLN A 58 5.88 -24.82 -39.86
N GLY A 59 6.22 -23.64 -40.37
CA GLY A 59 7.61 -23.20 -40.55
C GLY A 59 8.35 -22.94 -39.22
N VAL A 60 7.64 -22.53 -38.17
CA VAL A 60 8.18 -22.31 -36.83
C VAL A 60 8.36 -23.65 -36.10
N LEU A 61 7.41 -24.57 -36.20
CA LEU A 61 7.49 -25.90 -35.57
C LEU A 61 8.56 -26.79 -36.20
N ALA A 62 8.77 -26.72 -37.52
CA ALA A 62 9.84 -27.43 -38.22
C ALA A 62 11.25 -26.94 -37.86
N ARG A 63 11.38 -25.70 -37.35
CA ARG A 63 12.66 -25.15 -36.86
C ARG A 63 12.92 -25.46 -35.40
N LEU A 64 11.88 -25.71 -34.62
CA LEU A 64 11.97 -26.00 -33.19
C LEU A 64 12.23 -27.49 -32.89
N PHE A 65 11.90 -28.40 -33.81
CA PHE A 65 12.07 -29.84 -33.62
C PHE A 65 12.66 -30.55 -34.86
N PRO A 66 13.99 -30.52 -35.07
CA PRO A 66 14.65 -31.10 -36.25
C PRO A 66 14.83 -32.63 -36.18
N ALA A 67 14.45 -33.27 -35.08
CA ALA A 67 14.63 -34.70 -34.85
C ALA A 67 13.29 -35.46 -34.92
N ALA A 68 12.58 -35.38 -36.05
CA ALA A 68 11.38 -36.19 -36.29
C ALA A 68 11.13 -36.44 -37.78
N SER A 69 12.19 -36.58 -38.58
CA SER A 69 12.09 -36.93 -40.00
C SER A 69 12.82 -38.24 -40.29
N SER A 70 12.30 -39.32 -39.73
CA SER A 70 12.49 -40.67 -40.28
C SER A 70 11.37 -41.55 -39.75
N ILE A 71 10.33 -41.73 -40.56
CA ILE A 71 9.58 -42.98 -40.78
C ILE A 71 8.43 -42.60 -41.73
N SER A 72 8.60 -43.01 -42.98
CA SER A 72 7.57 -43.03 -44.02
C SER A 72 6.99 -44.44 -44.03
N ALA A 73 5.65 -44.58 -44.05
CA ALA A 73 4.90 -45.34 -45.06
C ALA A 73 3.52 -45.84 -44.55
N ALA A 74 2.53 -45.74 -45.47
CA ALA A 74 1.30 -46.54 -45.62
C ALA A 74 -0.01 -46.14 -44.87
N MET A 75 -0.87 -45.36 -45.58
CA MET A 75 -2.28 -45.60 -46.02
C MET A 75 -3.24 -46.51 -45.18
N PRO A 76 -4.62 -46.45 -45.30
CA PRO A 76 -5.53 -45.53 -46.01
C PRO A 76 -6.78 -45.07 -45.18
N SER A 77 -7.72 -44.40 -45.87
CA SER A 77 -8.95 -43.69 -45.49
C SER A 77 -10.18 -44.56 -45.09
N PRO A 78 -11.33 -43.95 -44.68
CA PRO A 78 -12.33 -44.50 -43.75
C PRO A 78 -13.64 -44.98 -44.40
N ASP A 79 -14.44 -45.80 -43.69
CA ASP A 79 -15.89 -45.96 -43.92
C ASP A 79 -16.62 -46.64 -42.73
N GLY A 80 -17.86 -46.21 -42.44
CA GLY A 80 -18.95 -47.16 -42.10
C GLY A 80 -19.53 -47.24 -40.67
N GLN A 81 -20.42 -46.30 -40.33
CA GLN A 81 -21.79 -46.40 -39.74
C GLN A 81 -22.26 -47.47 -38.69
N ALA A 82 -23.23 -46.98 -37.87
CA ALA A 82 -24.45 -47.65 -37.31
C ALA A 82 -24.31 -48.48 -36.00
N LEU A 83 -25.26 -48.56 -35.03
CA LEU A 83 -26.56 -47.94 -34.68
C LEU A 83 -27.01 -48.51 -33.29
N ALA A 84 -28.02 -47.86 -32.66
CA ALA A 84 -29.04 -48.37 -31.71
C ALA A 84 -28.79 -48.35 -30.17
N VAL A 85 -29.75 -48.10 -29.23
CA VAL A 85 -31.01 -47.31 -29.11
C VAL A 85 -31.66 -47.60 -27.72
N THR A 86 -32.13 -46.54 -27.00
CA THR A 86 -33.16 -46.41 -25.91
C THR A 86 -33.01 -47.11 -24.53
N THR A 87 -33.51 -46.60 -23.37
CA THR A 87 -34.81 -45.89 -23.10
C THR A 87 -34.88 -45.18 -21.71
N LEU A 88 -35.49 -43.96 -21.66
CA LEU A 88 -36.52 -43.36 -20.73
C LEU A 88 -36.30 -43.28 -19.17
N LEU A 89 -36.67 -42.22 -18.40
CA LEU A 89 -37.93 -41.43 -18.29
C LEU A 89 -37.77 -40.10 -17.47
N HIS A 90 -38.73 -39.17 -17.65
CA HIS A 90 -38.95 -37.79 -17.11
C HIS A 90 -39.45 -37.66 -15.64
N PRO A 91 -39.49 -36.43 -15.06
CA PRO A 91 -40.51 -36.02 -14.08
C PRO A 91 -41.32 -34.76 -14.50
N ALA A 92 -42.47 -34.56 -13.84
CA ALA A 92 -43.46 -33.48 -14.06
C ALA A 92 -43.75 -32.67 -12.76
N ALA A 93 -44.51 -31.57 -12.92
CA ALA A 93 -44.45 -30.31 -12.17
C ALA A 93 -45.45 -30.09 -10.99
N ALA A 94 -45.11 -29.07 -10.17
CA ALA A 94 -45.90 -27.94 -9.60
C ALA A 94 -46.94 -28.08 -8.43
N THR A 95 -46.56 -27.46 -7.27
CA THR A 95 -47.27 -26.48 -6.36
C THR A 95 -48.57 -26.85 -5.59
N PRO A 96 -49.01 -26.06 -4.55
CA PRO A 96 -48.35 -25.64 -3.30
C PRO A 96 -49.28 -25.73 -2.04
N GLY A 97 -48.77 -25.52 -0.81
CA GLY A 97 -49.61 -25.15 0.35
C GLY A 97 -49.14 -25.63 1.75
N ALA A 98 -48.73 -24.67 2.59
CA ALA A 98 -48.45 -24.81 4.03
C ALA A 98 -49.78 -24.70 4.86
N PRO A 99 -49.83 -24.75 6.23
CA PRO A 99 -48.73 -24.77 7.21
C PRO A 99 -48.91 -25.63 8.50
N ALA A 100 -47.83 -25.62 9.30
CA ALA A 100 -47.77 -25.60 10.77
C ALA A 100 -48.17 -26.85 11.63
N ALA A 101 -47.18 -27.34 12.38
CA ALA A 101 -47.10 -27.25 13.87
C ALA A 101 -46.66 -28.56 14.58
N ALA A 102 -45.54 -28.41 15.31
CA ALA A 102 -45.26 -28.88 16.66
C ALA A 102 -44.99 -30.39 16.97
N ALA A 103 -43.79 -30.58 17.55
CA ALA A 103 -43.49 -31.41 18.73
C ALA A 103 -43.49 -32.96 18.53
N VAL A 104 -42.59 -33.79 19.07
CA VAL A 104 -41.54 -33.67 20.09
C VAL A 104 -40.81 -35.05 20.18
N HIS A 105 -39.56 -35.03 20.65
CA HIS A 105 -38.75 -36.08 21.31
C HIS A 105 -38.04 -37.25 20.55
N HIS A 106 -36.71 -37.23 20.76
CA HIS A 106 -35.76 -38.30 21.09
C HIS A 106 -35.61 -39.53 20.16
N SER A 107 -34.42 -39.70 19.58
CA SER A 107 -33.31 -40.51 20.13
C SER A 107 -32.33 -40.90 19.01
N GLU A 108 -31.05 -40.55 19.17
CA GLU A 108 -29.90 -41.24 18.54
C GLU A 108 -29.76 -42.67 19.12
N PRO A 109 -28.94 -43.64 18.59
CA PRO A 109 -27.71 -43.43 17.81
C PRO A 109 -27.34 -44.49 16.72
N LEU A 110 -26.16 -44.28 16.12
CA LEU A 110 -25.19 -45.24 15.52
C LEU A 110 -25.15 -45.42 13.98
N GLY A 111 -24.02 -44.98 13.40
CA GLY A 111 -23.15 -45.84 12.58
C GLY A 111 -23.03 -45.53 11.08
N PRO A 112 -21.84 -45.12 10.57
CA PRO A 112 -21.63 -44.74 9.18
C PRO A 112 -20.97 -45.86 8.34
N ALA A 113 -21.48 -46.08 7.13
CA ALA A 113 -20.84 -46.79 6.02
C ALA A 113 -21.51 -46.29 4.73
N GLY A 114 -20.85 -46.04 3.60
CA GLY A 114 -19.47 -46.17 3.18
C GLY A 114 -19.47 -45.85 1.68
N VAL A 115 -18.61 -44.94 1.24
CA VAL A 115 -18.42 -44.62 -0.18
C VAL A 115 -17.12 -45.29 -0.62
N CYS A 116 -17.22 -46.18 -1.62
CA CYS A 116 -16.08 -46.83 -2.25
C CYS A 116 -15.29 -45.85 -3.12
N SER A 117 -13.97 -45.85 -2.89
CA SER A 117 -12.92 -45.10 -3.56
C SER A 117 -12.30 -45.91 -4.71
N PHE A 118 -11.99 -45.24 -5.82
CA PHE A 118 -11.10 -45.75 -6.88
C PHE A 118 -9.64 -45.62 -6.43
N HIS A 119 -8.86 -46.71 -6.55
CA HIS A 119 -7.43 -46.76 -6.24
C HIS A 119 -6.58 -46.02 -7.27
N LEU A 120 -5.77 -45.06 -6.78
CA LEU A 120 -4.61 -44.50 -7.46
C LEU A 120 -3.37 -45.34 -7.15
N ALA A 121 -2.54 -45.56 -8.17
CA ALA A 121 -1.28 -46.29 -8.10
C ALA A 121 -0.31 -45.69 -7.06
N GLU A 122 0.43 -46.57 -6.38
CA GLU A 122 1.31 -46.28 -5.26
C GLU A 122 2.45 -45.30 -5.59
N ALA A 123 2.73 -44.40 -4.64
CA ALA A 123 3.86 -43.48 -4.64
C ALA A 123 5.19 -44.22 -4.37
N PRO A 124 6.33 -43.75 -4.92
CA PRO A 124 7.62 -44.41 -4.73
C PRO A 124 8.05 -44.39 -3.25
N SER A 125 8.63 -45.50 -2.79
CA SER A 125 9.07 -45.70 -1.41
C SER A 125 10.08 -44.63 -0.97
N GLY A 126 10.10 -44.34 0.34
CA GLY A 126 10.94 -43.29 0.94
C GLY A 126 12.45 -43.44 0.69
N GLU A 127 12.90 -44.59 0.20
CA GLU A 127 14.29 -44.85 -0.19
C GLU A 127 14.63 -44.23 -1.56
N SER A 128 13.70 -44.26 -2.52
CA SER A 128 13.85 -43.63 -3.83
C SER A 128 13.95 -42.10 -3.74
N LEU A 129 13.16 -41.48 -2.85
CA LEU A 129 13.23 -40.04 -2.59
C LEU A 129 14.53 -39.63 -1.86
N ARG A 130 15.07 -40.50 -1.00
CA ARG A 130 16.37 -40.26 -0.34
C ARG A 130 17.53 -40.37 -1.33
N LEU A 131 17.54 -41.37 -2.20
CA LEU A 131 18.54 -41.52 -3.25
C LEU A 131 18.52 -40.35 -4.23
N MET A 132 17.32 -39.86 -4.59
CA MET A 132 17.18 -38.71 -5.48
C MET A 132 17.67 -37.40 -4.84
N ARG A 133 17.39 -37.17 -3.55
CA ARG A 133 17.98 -36.03 -2.81
C ARG A 133 19.49 -36.13 -2.67
N ALA A 134 20.02 -37.32 -2.39
CA ALA A 134 21.46 -37.52 -2.27
C ALA A 134 22.18 -37.24 -3.60
N PHE A 135 21.58 -37.68 -4.72
CA PHE A 135 22.09 -37.42 -6.07
C PHE A 135 22.08 -35.92 -6.41
N LEU A 136 20.97 -35.23 -6.18
CA LEU A 136 20.86 -33.78 -6.42
C LEU A 136 21.87 -32.97 -5.58
N HIS A 137 22.08 -33.37 -4.33
CA HIS A 137 23.03 -32.70 -3.44
C HIS A 137 24.50 -32.98 -3.82
N GLN A 138 24.78 -34.09 -4.51
CA GLN A 138 26.09 -34.41 -5.06
C GLN A 138 26.35 -33.66 -6.38
N LEU A 139 25.30 -33.44 -7.16
CA LEU A 139 25.32 -32.64 -8.39
C LEU A 139 25.60 -31.16 -8.09
N ASP A 140 24.92 -30.59 -7.09
CA ASP A 140 25.09 -29.20 -6.65
C ASP A 140 26.53 -28.95 -6.12
N ARG A 141 27.09 -29.88 -5.34
CA ARG A 141 28.48 -29.79 -4.90
C ARG A 141 29.49 -29.85 -6.03
N ARG A 142 29.21 -30.62 -7.09
CA ARG A 142 30.07 -30.66 -8.29
C ARG A 142 29.97 -29.38 -9.10
N LEU A 143 28.78 -28.80 -9.23
CA LEU A 143 28.54 -27.51 -9.90
C LEU A 143 29.23 -26.35 -9.17
N GLN A 144 29.14 -26.32 -7.83
CA GLN A 144 29.84 -25.30 -7.02
C GLN A 144 31.37 -25.45 -7.06
N ALA A 145 31.89 -26.68 -7.08
CA ALA A 145 33.32 -26.92 -7.25
C ALA A 145 33.83 -26.51 -8.65
N GLN A 146 32.99 -26.67 -9.68
CA GLN A 146 33.31 -26.21 -11.05
C GLN A 146 33.26 -24.68 -11.18
N GLN A 147 32.33 -24.00 -10.50
CA GLN A 147 32.26 -22.55 -10.45
C GLN A 147 33.42 -21.93 -9.65
N ALA A 148 33.86 -22.58 -8.57
CA ALA A 148 35.01 -22.12 -7.78
C ALA A 148 36.36 -22.23 -8.52
N GLN A 149 36.48 -23.13 -9.51
CA GLN A 149 37.67 -23.25 -10.36
C GLN A 149 37.69 -22.30 -11.58
N GLN A 150 36.58 -21.60 -11.88
CA GLN A 150 36.48 -20.66 -12.99
C GLN A 150 36.54 -19.18 -12.57
N LEU A 151 36.73 -18.88 -11.28
CA LEU A 151 36.80 -17.53 -10.73
C LEU A 151 38.10 -17.32 -9.92
N GLU A 152 39.25 -17.40 -10.60
CA GLU A 152 40.49 -16.74 -10.13
C GLU A 152 40.69 -15.43 -10.93
N TRP A 153 40.56 -14.28 -10.27
CA TRP A 153 40.87 -12.94 -10.80
C TRP A 153 42.05 -12.34 -9.99
N PRO A 154 42.97 -11.54 -10.59
CA PRO A 154 44.22 -11.11 -9.93
C PRO A 154 44.02 -10.09 -8.78
N PRO A 155 45.04 -9.84 -7.94
CA PRO A 155 44.89 -9.16 -6.65
C PRO A 155 44.67 -7.65 -6.79
N LYS A 156 43.88 -7.12 -5.85
CA LYS A 156 43.51 -5.72 -5.62
C LYS A 156 44.71 -4.77 -5.60
N MET A 157 44.58 -3.61 -6.27
CA MET A 157 45.36 -2.40 -5.98
C MET A 157 44.55 -1.39 -5.15
N PRO A 158 45.22 -0.55 -4.35
CA PRO A 158 44.69 -0.01 -3.10
C PRO A 158 43.96 1.34 -3.24
N ALA A 159 43.06 1.59 -2.29
CA ALA A 159 42.42 2.88 -2.07
C ALA A 159 43.44 3.96 -1.66
N PRO A 160 43.23 5.24 -2.01
CA PRO A 160 44.09 6.31 -1.54
C PRO A 160 43.85 6.57 -0.05
N SER A 161 44.92 6.41 0.72
CA SER A 161 45.05 6.81 2.11
C SER A 161 45.16 8.32 2.25
N LEU A 162 44.30 8.93 3.07
CA LEU A 162 44.65 10.11 3.84
C LEU A 162 44.54 9.73 5.32
N ARG A 163 45.72 9.54 5.94
CA ARG A 163 45.84 9.34 7.38
C ARG A 163 45.81 10.67 8.14
N PRO A 164 45.41 10.63 9.42
CA PRO A 164 45.23 11.78 10.29
C PRO A 164 46.53 12.15 11.02
N ALA A 165 46.66 13.41 11.38
CA ALA A 165 47.57 13.87 12.43
C ALA A 165 46.72 14.57 13.49
N TYR A 166 46.58 13.96 14.66
CA TYR A 166 46.99 14.49 15.97
C TYR A 166 46.50 13.50 17.03
N ALA A 167 47.47 12.84 17.67
CA ALA A 167 47.30 11.99 18.83
C ALA A 167 47.94 12.68 20.05
N CYS A 168 47.61 12.12 21.22
CA CYS A 168 48.12 12.36 22.58
C CYS A 168 47.37 13.44 23.39
N ALA A 169 46.85 13.16 24.59
CA ALA A 169 47.11 12.03 25.48
C ALA A 169 45.93 11.76 26.42
N ALA A 170 45.69 10.48 26.68
CA ALA A 170 45.00 9.97 27.83
C ALA A 170 46.00 9.12 28.64
N LEU A 171 46.04 9.30 29.95
CA LEU A 171 46.49 8.33 30.95
C LEU A 171 45.61 8.58 32.19
N GLN A 172 44.61 7.73 32.48
CA GLN A 172 44.63 6.42 33.13
C GLN A 172 44.46 6.50 34.66
N LEU A 173 43.73 5.51 35.18
CA LEU A 173 43.45 5.16 36.59
C LEU A 173 42.26 5.94 37.17
N GLU A 174 41.30 5.42 37.94
CA GLU A 174 40.89 4.11 38.51
C GLU A 174 39.92 4.52 39.66
N GLY A 175 38.96 3.66 40.04
CA GLY A 175 38.26 3.78 41.34
C GLY A 175 37.03 4.70 41.34
N CYS A 176 35.82 4.17 41.49
CA CYS A 176 35.17 3.77 42.74
C CYS A 176 34.30 4.88 43.36
N THR A 177 33.16 4.45 43.91
CA THR A 177 32.30 5.10 44.93
C THR A 177 31.52 6.35 44.47
N SER A 178 30.20 6.28 44.26
CA SER A 178 29.09 6.13 45.23
C SER A 178 28.84 7.39 46.06
N LEU A 179 27.55 7.70 46.24
CA LEU A 179 26.99 8.60 47.27
C LEU A 179 27.23 10.09 46.95
N GLU A 180 26.34 11.03 47.23
CA GLU A 180 24.99 11.03 47.78
C GLU A 180 24.46 12.46 47.60
N SER A 181 23.13 12.57 47.74
CA SER A 181 22.41 13.63 48.46
C SER A 181 22.66 15.11 48.09
N SER A 182 21.56 15.80 47.76
CA SER A 182 20.90 16.76 48.66
C SER A 182 21.50 18.16 48.57
N ASP A 183 20.77 19.24 48.74
CA ASP A 183 19.35 19.52 48.85
C ASP A 183 19.24 21.04 48.68
N SER A 184 18.02 21.51 48.52
CA SER A 184 17.52 22.84 48.90
C SER A 184 18.00 24.02 48.05
N GLU A 185 17.13 24.62 47.22
CA GLU A 185 15.92 25.41 47.53
C GLU A 185 16.19 26.86 47.99
N CYS A 186 15.31 27.71 47.45
CA CYS A 186 14.98 29.11 47.79
C CYS A 186 15.87 30.21 47.16
N MET A 187 15.42 30.89 46.09
CA MET A 187 14.40 32.00 46.03
C MET A 187 14.95 33.36 46.55
N PRO A 188 14.38 34.52 46.20
CA PRO A 188 14.20 35.15 44.89
C PRO A 188 14.62 36.66 44.90
N ALA A 189 14.18 37.41 43.87
CA ALA A 189 13.91 38.86 43.82
C ALA A 189 14.88 39.80 43.03
N ASP A 190 14.38 40.17 41.84
CA ASP A 190 14.05 41.53 41.41
C ASP A 190 15.08 42.56 40.91
N CYS A 191 14.59 43.28 39.89
CA CYS A 191 14.91 44.63 39.41
C CYS A 191 16.03 44.77 38.36
N PHE A 192 15.70 45.09 37.10
CA PHE A 192 15.54 46.49 36.64
C PHE A 192 15.18 46.59 35.14
N TRP A 193 14.48 47.67 34.85
CA TRP A 193 13.77 48.13 33.65
C TRP A 193 14.67 48.66 32.50
N GLU A 194 14.18 48.48 31.26
CA GLU A 194 14.07 49.46 30.12
C GLU A 194 15.35 50.20 29.64
N SER A 195 15.61 50.52 28.36
CA SER A 195 14.77 50.80 27.20
C SER A 195 15.64 51.15 25.97
N LEU A 196 15.01 51.14 24.79
CA LEU A 196 15.27 51.96 23.59
C LEU A 196 16.35 51.58 22.53
N SER A 197 15.80 51.30 21.35
CA SER A 197 16.28 51.22 19.96
C SER A 197 16.53 52.61 19.31
N PRO A 198 16.64 52.77 17.96
CA PRO A 198 17.48 52.15 16.92
C PRO A 198 18.15 53.21 15.98
N ALA A 199 18.86 52.75 14.93
CA ALA A 199 18.89 53.29 13.56
C ALA A 199 20.23 53.78 12.95
N GLN A 200 20.28 53.55 11.62
CA GLN A 200 20.97 54.26 10.53
C GLN A 200 22.38 53.88 10.03
N GLU A 201 22.40 53.66 8.70
CA GLU A 201 23.38 54.07 7.68
C GLU A 201 24.82 53.50 7.79
N GLY A 202 25.53 53.20 6.71
CA GLY A 202 25.42 53.54 5.30
C GLY A 202 26.77 53.19 4.65
N ALA A 203 26.75 53.04 3.32
CA ALA A 203 27.85 52.60 2.46
C ALA A 203 29.25 53.19 2.73
N ARG A 204 30.30 52.40 2.44
CA ARG A 204 31.42 52.87 1.60
C ARG A 204 32.32 51.74 1.09
N GLN A 205 32.58 51.85 -0.21
CA GLN A 205 33.58 51.16 -1.02
C GLN A 205 35.02 51.43 -0.53
N SER A 206 35.96 50.54 -0.85
CA SER A 206 36.87 50.73 -1.99
C SER A 206 38.24 50.04 -1.82
N ARG A 207 38.79 49.62 -2.99
CA ARG A 207 40.21 49.40 -3.34
C ARG A 207 40.89 48.16 -2.73
N ALA A 208 41.86 47.51 -3.39
CA ALA A 208 42.41 47.47 -4.75
C ALA A 208 43.53 46.39 -4.74
N GLU A 209 44.06 46.07 -5.92
CA GLU A 209 45.40 45.49 -6.19
C GLU A 209 45.53 43.95 -6.43
N GLU A 210 45.44 43.62 -7.73
CA GLU A 210 46.41 42.83 -8.56
C GLU A 210 47.89 43.00 -8.11
N ALA A 211 48.89 42.15 -8.34
CA ALA A 211 49.13 40.88 -9.05
C ALA A 211 50.57 40.39 -8.72
N ASP A 212 50.90 39.09 -8.91
CA ASP A 212 52.16 38.53 -9.47
C ASP A 212 52.12 36.97 -9.40
N VAL A 213 52.01 36.17 -10.48
CA VAL A 213 52.93 35.79 -11.60
C VAL A 213 53.89 34.60 -11.30
N LEU A 214 53.50 33.43 -11.86
CA LEU A 214 54.26 32.36 -12.55
C LEU A 214 55.70 31.96 -12.13
N HIS A 215 55.91 30.66 -11.80
CA HIS A 215 56.71 29.72 -12.62
C HIS A 215 56.78 28.29 -12.02
N ARG A 216 56.44 27.26 -12.81
CA ARG A 216 57.24 26.03 -13.09
C ARG A 216 56.44 25.04 -13.96
N LEU A 217 56.98 24.74 -15.13
CA LEU A 217 56.52 23.78 -16.14
C LEU A 217 57.42 22.54 -16.18
N ALA A 218 56.90 21.51 -16.86
CA ALA A 218 57.46 20.20 -17.26
C ALA A 218 57.21 19.06 -16.24
N SER A 219 56.60 17.90 -16.59
CA SER A 219 56.55 17.18 -17.88
C SER A 219 55.43 16.11 -17.95
N CYS A 220 55.08 15.72 -19.18
CA CYS A 220 54.30 14.57 -19.69
C CYS A 220 52.84 14.81 -20.16
N GLU A 221 52.71 14.77 -21.50
CA GLU A 221 51.53 14.83 -22.37
C GLU A 221 50.67 13.55 -22.26
N THR A 222 49.33 13.58 -22.41
CA THR A 222 48.63 13.58 -23.70
C THR A 222 47.12 13.84 -23.52
N HIS A 223 46.57 14.88 -24.18
CA HIS A 223 45.14 15.18 -24.32
C HIS A 223 44.85 15.76 -25.73
N PRO A 224 43.63 15.62 -26.29
CA PRO A 224 43.28 15.96 -27.68
C PRO A 224 43.15 17.49 -27.92
N PRO A 225 43.13 17.99 -29.18
CA PRO A 225 43.41 19.38 -29.48
C PRO A 225 42.27 20.32 -29.07
N ARG A 226 42.62 21.47 -28.49
CA ARG A 226 41.72 22.61 -28.30
C ARG A 226 41.89 23.57 -29.48
N ALA A 227 40.77 23.99 -30.09
CA ALA A 227 40.76 25.07 -31.07
C ALA A 227 41.04 26.41 -30.35
N SER A 228 41.93 27.22 -30.92
CA SER A 228 42.35 28.51 -30.35
C SER A 228 41.58 29.72 -30.89
N ASP A 229 40.63 29.52 -31.80
CA ASP A 229 39.81 30.58 -32.39
C ASP A 229 38.44 30.06 -32.87
N LEU A 230 37.53 31.01 -33.12
CA LEU A 230 36.14 30.77 -33.56
C LEU A 230 36.06 30.10 -34.95
N GLU A 231 37.08 30.26 -35.80
CA GLU A 231 37.14 29.59 -37.11
C GLU A 231 37.51 28.11 -36.99
N GLY A 232 38.37 27.73 -36.04
CA GLY A 232 38.67 26.32 -35.72
C GLY A 232 37.47 25.52 -35.18
N LEU A 233 36.51 26.19 -34.53
CA LEU A 233 35.25 25.60 -34.04
C LEU A 233 34.27 25.27 -35.19
N HIS A 234 34.22 26.09 -36.24
CA HIS A 234 33.38 25.83 -37.42
C HIS A 234 33.92 24.69 -38.31
N GLY A 235 35.25 24.52 -38.38
CA GLY A 235 35.87 23.40 -39.09
C GLY A 235 35.58 22.02 -38.48
N LEU A 236 35.52 21.96 -37.14
CA LEU A 236 35.21 20.73 -36.39
C LEU A 236 33.71 20.37 -36.40
N GLN A 237 32.81 21.34 -36.57
CA GLN A 237 31.38 21.09 -36.74
C GLN A 237 31.03 20.55 -38.14
N LYS A 238 31.77 20.94 -39.18
CA LYS A 238 31.54 20.49 -40.57
C LYS A 238 31.93 19.02 -40.77
N THR A 239 33.05 18.59 -40.19
CA THR A 239 33.53 17.19 -40.22
C THR A 239 32.71 16.22 -39.37
N ARG A 240 31.97 16.71 -38.36
CA ARG A 240 31.03 15.90 -37.56
C ARG A 240 29.67 15.72 -38.27
N LYS A 241 29.25 16.69 -39.11
CA LYS A 241 28.00 16.67 -39.87
C LYS A 241 28.05 15.71 -41.08
N GLU A 242 29.22 15.52 -41.68
CA GLU A 242 29.43 14.61 -42.82
C GLU A 242 29.61 13.13 -42.42
N ARG A 243 29.98 12.83 -41.16
CA ARG A 243 30.04 11.45 -40.64
C ARG A 243 28.70 10.92 -40.10
N GLY A 244 27.72 11.80 -39.83
CA GLY A 244 26.39 11.41 -39.36
C GLY A 244 25.42 10.99 -40.47
N THR A 245 25.64 11.46 -41.70
CA THR A 245 24.74 11.26 -42.84
C THR A 245 24.87 9.88 -43.49
N SER A 246 26.02 9.20 -43.40
CA SER A 246 26.19 7.85 -43.96
C SER A 246 25.59 6.73 -43.09
N ALA A 247 25.57 6.91 -41.76
CA ALA A 247 24.96 5.96 -40.83
C ALA A 247 23.41 6.03 -40.84
N GLN A 248 22.84 7.23 -41.06
CA GLN A 248 21.39 7.42 -41.19
C GLN A 248 20.83 6.86 -42.51
N ALA A 249 21.59 6.92 -43.61
CA ALA A 249 21.16 6.38 -44.91
C ALA A 249 21.05 4.84 -44.91
N ALA A 250 21.94 4.14 -44.20
CA ALA A 250 21.90 2.68 -44.07
C ALA A 250 20.73 2.19 -43.18
N SER A 251 20.40 2.94 -42.14
CA SER A 251 19.23 2.68 -41.26
C SER A 251 17.91 2.90 -42.00
N LEU A 252 17.80 3.98 -42.79
CA LEU A 252 16.59 4.30 -43.55
C LEU A 252 16.28 3.25 -44.65
N ALA A 253 17.31 2.69 -45.29
CA ALA A 253 17.16 1.63 -46.29
C ALA A 253 16.69 0.29 -45.69
N ALA A 254 17.05 -0.01 -44.43
CA ALA A 254 16.57 -1.19 -43.70
C ALA A 254 15.11 -1.01 -43.26
N THR A 255 14.74 0.18 -42.78
CA THR A 255 13.37 0.52 -42.37
C THR A 255 12.40 0.55 -43.56
N LEU A 256 12.84 1.02 -44.74
CA LEU A 256 12.03 0.98 -45.97
C LEU A 256 11.81 -0.44 -46.51
N LYS A 257 12.76 -1.36 -46.30
CA LYS A 257 12.57 -2.79 -46.61
C LYS A 257 11.57 -3.45 -45.66
N LEU A 258 11.57 -3.09 -44.38
CA LEU A 258 10.61 -3.59 -43.39
C LEU A 258 9.18 -3.07 -43.65
N HIS A 259 9.07 -1.80 -44.07
CA HIS A 259 7.79 -1.17 -44.41
C HIS A 259 7.14 -1.78 -45.67
N ARG A 260 7.95 -2.22 -46.65
CA ARG A 260 7.44 -2.97 -47.82
C ARG A 260 6.85 -4.33 -47.46
N HIS A 261 7.41 -5.02 -46.47
CA HIS A 261 6.90 -6.31 -46.00
C HIS A 261 5.61 -6.18 -45.16
N LEU A 262 5.43 -5.09 -44.42
CA LEU A 262 4.22 -4.83 -43.64
C LEU A 262 3.02 -4.45 -44.52
N ASN A 263 3.25 -3.71 -45.61
CA ASN A 263 2.18 -3.39 -46.57
C ASN A 263 1.71 -4.64 -47.33
N THR A 264 2.60 -5.60 -47.63
CA THR A 264 2.19 -6.89 -48.21
C THR A 264 1.34 -7.74 -47.26
N PHE A 265 1.46 -7.53 -45.93
CA PHE A 265 0.67 -8.22 -44.93
C PHE A 265 -0.75 -7.63 -44.79
N SER A 266 -0.87 -6.30 -44.92
CA SER A 266 -2.16 -5.59 -44.92
C SER A 266 -3.05 -5.93 -46.12
N ASP A 267 -2.44 -6.14 -47.30
CA ASP A 267 -3.17 -6.53 -48.52
C ASP A 267 -3.68 -7.98 -48.47
N VAL A 268 -3.03 -8.86 -47.69
CA VAL A 268 -3.50 -10.24 -47.47
C VAL A 268 -4.69 -10.27 -46.50
N CYS A 269 -4.66 -9.47 -45.43
CA CYS A 269 -5.74 -9.39 -44.44
C CYS A 269 -7.06 -8.81 -45.00
N SER A 270 -6.99 -8.00 -46.05
CA SER A 270 -8.17 -7.38 -46.68
C SER A 270 -8.89 -8.29 -47.69
N SER A 271 -8.39 -9.52 -47.91
CA SER A 271 -8.94 -10.48 -48.89
C SER A 271 -9.70 -11.68 -48.29
N LEU A 272 -9.89 -11.74 -46.95
CA LEU A 272 -10.61 -12.85 -46.29
C LEU A 272 -12.13 -12.57 -46.19
N PRO A 273 -13.02 -13.48 -46.62
CA PRO A 273 -14.46 -13.31 -46.49
C PRO A 273 -14.94 -13.35 -45.03
N ALA A 274 -15.91 -12.49 -44.71
CA ALA A 274 -16.49 -12.28 -43.39
C ALA A 274 -17.10 -13.56 -42.78
N LEU A 275 -16.52 -14.02 -41.66
CA LEU A 275 -17.15 -14.95 -40.72
C LEU A 275 -17.88 -14.13 -39.64
N ARG A 276 -19.21 -14.25 -39.62
CA ARG A 276 -20.10 -13.59 -38.66
C ARG A 276 -20.00 -14.26 -37.29
N PHE A 277 -19.54 -13.52 -36.28
CA PHE A 277 -19.93 -13.71 -34.89
C PHE A 277 -20.56 -12.40 -34.40
N ALA A 278 -21.79 -12.49 -33.89
CA ALA A 278 -22.49 -11.38 -33.24
C ALA A 278 -21.89 -11.14 -31.84
N ASP A 279 -22.11 -9.93 -31.31
CA ASP A 279 -21.65 -9.38 -30.01
C ASP A 279 -20.25 -8.72 -29.95
N THR A 280 -19.96 -7.75 -30.82
CA THR A 280 -18.77 -6.87 -30.69
C THR A 280 -19.01 -5.40 -31.08
N SER A 281 -20.09 -4.75 -30.65
CA SER A 281 -20.25 -3.30 -30.92
C SER A 281 -19.36 -2.42 -30.02
N ALA A 282 -19.15 -2.78 -28.76
CA ALA A 282 -18.34 -1.98 -27.81
C ALA A 282 -16.82 -2.15 -28.01
N GLN A 283 -16.37 -3.37 -28.27
CA GLN A 283 -14.94 -3.67 -28.49
C GLN A 283 -14.45 -3.19 -29.88
N ALA A 284 -15.31 -3.22 -30.90
CA ALA A 284 -14.95 -2.67 -32.22
C ALA A 284 -14.85 -1.14 -32.19
N ALA A 285 -15.66 -0.45 -31.37
CA ALA A 285 -15.60 1.00 -31.21
C ALA A 285 -14.31 1.44 -30.47
N SER A 286 -13.94 0.73 -29.41
CA SER A 286 -12.68 0.95 -28.68
C SER A 286 -11.47 0.71 -29.59
N LEU A 287 -11.43 -0.40 -30.33
CA LEU A 287 -10.34 -0.71 -31.25
C LEU A 287 -10.24 0.29 -32.42
N ALA A 288 -11.37 0.77 -32.93
CA ALA A 288 -11.41 1.79 -33.99
C ALA A 288 -10.94 3.17 -33.50
N ALA A 289 -11.18 3.51 -32.23
CA ALA A 289 -10.66 4.73 -31.60
C ALA A 289 -9.14 4.64 -31.38
N THR A 290 -8.65 3.50 -30.88
CA THR A 290 -7.20 3.24 -30.69
C THR A 290 -6.44 3.21 -32.02
N LEU A 291 -7.03 2.66 -33.09
CA LEU A 291 -6.42 2.64 -34.42
C LEU A 291 -6.43 4.01 -35.12
N LYS A 292 -7.41 4.88 -34.82
CA LYS A 292 -7.40 6.28 -35.28
C LYS A 292 -6.25 7.06 -34.63
N LEU A 293 -6.00 6.83 -33.34
CA LEU A 293 -4.92 7.49 -32.60
C LEU A 293 -3.53 7.06 -33.08
N HIS A 294 -3.35 5.77 -33.41
CA HIS A 294 -2.06 5.26 -33.92
C HIS A 294 -1.71 5.77 -35.33
N ARG A 295 -2.73 6.05 -36.16
CA ARG A 295 -2.54 6.68 -37.49
C ARG A 295 -2.07 8.13 -37.40
N HIS A 296 -2.38 8.84 -36.33
CA HIS A 296 -1.98 10.24 -36.14
C HIS A 296 -0.53 10.39 -35.68
N LEU A 297 -0.02 9.43 -34.90
CA LEU A 297 1.37 9.43 -34.44
C LEU A 297 2.41 9.17 -35.54
N SER A 298 2.00 8.63 -36.70
CA SER A 298 2.88 8.42 -37.86
C SER A 298 2.96 9.61 -38.82
N ALA A 299 2.09 10.62 -38.68
CA ALA A 299 2.02 11.78 -39.58
C ALA A 299 2.79 13.01 -39.06
N ALA A 300 3.21 13.04 -37.80
CA ALA A 300 3.91 14.17 -37.19
C ALA A 300 5.42 14.25 -37.55
N GLY A 301 5.91 13.40 -38.46
CA GLY A 301 7.34 13.23 -38.75
C GLY A 301 7.82 13.66 -40.14
N SER A 302 7.03 14.38 -40.94
CA SER A 302 7.47 14.85 -42.27
C SER A 302 7.08 16.31 -42.55
N ASN A 303 8.12 17.14 -42.65
CA ASN A 303 8.24 18.53 -43.16
C ASN A 303 7.00 19.29 -43.68
N GLY A 304 6.87 20.52 -43.17
CA GLY A 304 6.71 21.78 -43.91
C GLY A 304 5.79 21.81 -45.14
N ASP A 305 4.57 22.31 -44.95
CA ASP A 305 4.03 23.51 -45.61
C ASP A 305 2.60 23.75 -45.10
N GLY A 306 2.17 25.01 -45.17
CA GLY A 306 0.96 25.50 -44.54
C GLY A 306 -0.35 24.86 -45.05
N ASN A 307 -1.31 24.83 -44.12
CA ASN A 307 -2.74 24.69 -44.30
C ASN A 307 -3.27 23.30 -44.70
N GLY A 308 -3.77 22.55 -43.70
CA GLY A 308 -4.54 21.34 -43.94
C GLY A 308 -4.91 20.58 -42.65
N ASN A 309 -6.05 20.95 -42.05
CA ASN A 309 -6.89 20.17 -41.13
C ASN A 309 -6.16 19.14 -40.23
N GLY A 310 -5.59 19.63 -39.12
CA GLY A 310 -5.27 18.79 -37.96
C GLY A 310 -6.55 18.23 -37.36
N ALA A 311 -6.59 16.93 -37.12
CA ALA A 311 -7.70 16.29 -36.44
C ALA A 311 -7.87 16.89 -35.04
N GLY A 312 -9.08 17.36 -34.75
CA GLY A 312 -9.39 18.07 -33.50
C GLY A 312 -9.26 17.16 -32.29
N LEU A 313 -8.61 17.70 -31.25
CA LEU A 313 -8.77 17.25 -29.86
C LEU A 313 -10.26 17.14 -29.54
N THR A 314 -10.66 16.18 -28.71
CA THR A 314 -12.01 16.21 -28.13
C THR A 314 -12.17 17.47 -27.29
N ALA A 315 -13.41 17.97 -27.11
CA ALA A 315 -13.65 19.17 -26.32
C ALA A 315 -13.07 19.06 -24.90
N ALA A 316 -13.23 17.88 -24.26
CA ALA A 316 -12.69 17.60 -22.93
C ALA A 316 -11.15 17.58 -22.90
N GLU A 317 -10.50 17.05 -23.94
CA GLU A 317 -9.03 17.11 -24.05
C GLU A 317 -8.55 18.55 -24.27
N ALA A 318 -9.23 19.33 -25.11
CA ALA A 318 -8.89 20.73 -25.35
C ALA A 318 -9.02 21.57 -24.06
N GLU A 319 -10.10 21.39 -23.30
CA GLU A 319 -10.30 22.03 -22.00
C GLU A 319 -9.22 21.62 -20.98
N LEU A 320 -8.83 20.34 -20.93
CA LEU A 320 -7.73 19.90 -20.07
C LEU A 320 -6.40 20.56 -20.45
N PHE A 321 -6.10 20.72 -21.74
CA PHE A 321 -4.89 21.41 -22.18
C PHE A 321 -4.92 22.91 -21.85
N GLU A 322 -6.08 23.57 -22.00
CA GLU A 322 -6.27 24.96 -21.58
C GLU A 322 -6.08 25.13 -20.05
N ASP A 323 -6.73 24.27 -19.25
CA ASP A 323 -6.56 24.22 -17.78
C ASP A 323 -5.08 24.05 -17.38
N MET A 324 -4.36 23.18 -18.09
CA MET A 324 -2.94 22.90 -17.83
C MET A 324 -2.04 24.09 -18.20
N ASP A 325 -2.32 24.76 -19.32
CA ASP A 325 -1.60 25.96 -19.73
C ASP A 325 -1.79 27.10 -18.72
N ASP A 326 -3.01 27.29 -18.21
CA ASP A 326 -3.35 28.31 -17.20
C ASP A 326 -2.60 28.10 -15.88
N ILE A 327 -2.32 26.84 -15.51
CA ILE A 327 -1.53 26.51 -14.31
C ILE A 327 -0.02 26.43 -14.56
N GLY A 328 0.42 26.65 -15.81
CA GLY A 328 1.82 26.71 -16.24
C GLY A 328 2.43 25.35 -16.64
N LEU A 329 1.61 24.30 -16.76
CA LEU A 329 2.05 22.98 -17.22
C LEU A 329 2.03 22.93 -18.74
N LYS A 330 3.20 22.66 -19.34
CA LYS A 330 3.43 22.55 -20.78
C LYS A 330 4.12 21.22 -21.12
N PRO A 331 3.51 20.08 -20.75
CA PRO A 331 4.11 18.77 -20.98
C PRO A 331 4.14 18.40 -22.46
N ALA A 332 5.11 17.59 -22.85
CA ALA A 332 5.18 17.05 -24.21
C ALA A 332 4.07 16.03 -24.51
N THR A 333 3.61 15.28 -23.50
CA THR A 333 2.52 14.31 -23.62
C THR A 333 1.77 14.21 -22.30
N VAL A 334 0.44 14.17 -22.36
CA VAL A 334 -0.44 13.98 -21.20
C VAL A 334 -1.24 12.71 -21.41
N TYR A 335 -1.27 11.87 -20.38
CA TYR A 335 -2.13 10.70 -20.31
C TYR A 335 -3.19 10.94 -19.24
N HIS A 336 -4.44 11.14 -19.66
CA HIS A 336 -5.57 11.46 -18.78
C HIS A 336 -6.40 10.21 -18.52
N ASN A 337 -6.65 9.91 -17.23
CA ASN A 337 -7.52 8.83 -16.75
C ASN A 337 -7.31 7.48 -17.45
N LEU A 338 -6.04 7.10 -17.67
CA LEU A 338 -5.68 5.82 -18.29
C LEU A 338 -6.33 4.63 -17.60
N SER A 339 -6.63 3.59 -18.40
CA SER A 339 -7.10 2.33 -17.86
C SER A 339 -6.04 1.65 -16.99
N VAL A 340 -6.47 0.78 -16.08
CA VAL A 340 -5.56 -0.01 -15.22
C VAL A 340 -4.54 -0.79 -16.05
N ALA A 341 -4.94 -1.37 -17.19
CA ALA A 341 -4.04 -2.11 -18.07
C ALA A 341 -2.96 -1.21 -18.68
N GLU A 342 -3.33 -0.04 -19.20
CA GLU A 342 -2.35 0.92 -19.74
C GLU A 342 -1.40 1.43 -18.65
N LEU A 343 -1.90 1.67 -17.43
CA LEU A 343 -1.04 2.06 -16.30
C LEU A 343 -0.03 0.97 -15.94
N TYR A 344 -0.40 -0.32 -16.00
CA TYR A 344 0.53 -1.44 -15.84
C TYR A 344 1.59 -1.45 -16.94
N GLU A 345 1.18 -1.34 -18.21
CA GLU A 345 2.10 -1.29 -19.36
C GLU A 345 3.10 -0.14 -19.24
N HIS A 346 2.59 1.06 -18.89
CA HIS A 346 3.42 2.24 -18.70
C HIS A 346 4.35 2.09 -17.51
N ALA A 347 3.89 1.53 -16.39
CA ALA A 347 4.74 1.30 -15.22
C ALA A 347 5.87 0.32 -15.55
N LEU A 348 5.58 -0.82 -16.18
CA LEU A 348 6.59 -1.80 -16.57
C LEU A 348 7.59 -1.26 -17.61
N LYS A 349 7.12 -0.38 -18.50
CA LYS A 349 7.96 0.21 -19.55
C LYS A 349 8.84 1.35 -19.05
N HIS A 350 8.36 2.14 -18.10
CA HIS A 350 8.98 3.41 -17.72
C HIS A 350 9.50 3.44 -16.27
N GLU A 351 9.17 2.46 -15.44
CA GLU A 351 9.64 2.36 -14.05
C GLU A 351 10.42 1.04 -13.84
N PRO A 352 11.76 1.08 -13.90
CA PRO A 352 12.59 -0.13 -13.84
C PRO A 352 12.44 -0.97 -12.56
N SER A 353 11.98 -0.35 -11.46
CA SER A 353 11.76 -0.99 -10.16
C SER A 353 10.35 -1.54 -9.98
N THR A 354 9.57 -1.61 -11.06
CA THR A 354 8.18 -2.07 -11.02
C THR A 354 8.06 -3.44 -11.68
N HIS A 355 7.32 -4.35 -11.04
CA HIS A 355 7.17 -5.74 -11.46
C HIS A 355 5.73 -6.23 -11.28
N ILE A 356 5.31 -7.19 -12.10
CA ILE A 356 4.11 -7.98 -11.81
C ILE A 356 4.53 -9.14 -10.90
N VAL A 357 3.82 -9.33 -9.79
CA VAL A 357 4.02 -10.46 -8.87
C VAL A 357 3.10 -11.63 -9.22
N SER A 358 3.28 -12.80 -8.59
CA SER A 358 2.53 -14.03 -8.91
C SER A 358 1.01 -13.89 -8.82
N SER A 359 0.51 -12.97 -7.99
CA SER A 359 -0.92 -12.66 -7.87
C SER A 359 -1.47 -11.80 -9.02
N GLY A 360 -0.61 -11.27 -9.88
CA GLY A 360 -0.95 -10.28 -10.90
C GLY A 360 -0.92 -8.84 -10.42
N ALA A 361 -0.68 -8.58 -9.13
CA ALA A 361 -0.52 -7.22 -8.59
C ALA A 361 0.79 -6.55 -9.08
N LEU A 362 0.81 -5.22 -9.08
CA LEU A 362 1.96 -4.40 -9.44
C LEU A 362 2.79 -4.10 -8.19
N ALA A 363 3.95 -4.73 -8.05
CA ALA A 363 4.90 -4.41 -6.99
C ALA A 363 5.83 -3.27 -7.41
N THR A 364 6.06 -2.29 -6.53
CA THR A 364 6.94 -1.15 -6.78
C THR A 364 7.59 -0.62 -5.51
N LEU A 365 8.52 0.34 -5.67
CA LEU A 365 9.24 1.01 -4.59
C LEU A 365 8.91 2.50 -4.55
N SER A 366 8.80 3.03 -3.33
CA SER A 366 8.58 4.46 -3.06
C SER A 366 9.88 5.25 -2.83
N GLY A 367 11.03 4.63 -3.12
CA GLY A 367 12.36 5.24 -2.97
C GLY A 367 12.77 5.41 -1.50
N ALA A 368 13.45 6.51 -1.19
CA ALA A 368 14.04 6.74 0.14
C ALA A 368 13.00 6.90 1.27
N LYS A 369 11.77 7.26 0.94
CA LYS A 369 10.68 7.47 1.89
C LYS A 369 9.70 6.31 1.76
N THR A 370 9.61 5.46 2.77
CA THR A 370 8.70 4.30 2.84
C THR A 370 7.50 4.55 3.77
N GLY A 371 7.27 5.82 4.07
CA GLY A 371 6.23 6.30 4.97
C GLY A 371 6.12 7.82 4.89
N ARG A 372 5.17 8.37 5.66
CA ARG A 372 4.90 9.81 5.68
C ARG A 372 6.08 10.62 6.22
N SER A 373 6.14 11.90 5.84
CA SER A 373 7.08 12.89 6.37
C SER A 373 6.37 14.04 7.11
N PRO A 374 5.79 13.82 8.31
CA PRO A 374 4.97 14.83 9.01
C PRO A 374 5.71 16.15 9.29
N LYS A 375 7.02 16.07 9.56
CA LYS A 375 7.87 17.25 9.82
C LYS A 375 8.12 18.11 8.57
N ASP A 376 7.81 17.59 7.39
CA ASP A 376 7.97 18.26 6.10
C ASP A 376 6.61 18.75 5.53
N LYS A 377 5.48 18.49 6.20
CA LYS A 377 4.17 19.07 5.85
C LYS A 377 4.16 20.57 6.16
N ARG A 378 3.63 21.37 5.25
CA ARG A 378 3.47 22.83 5.40
C ARG A 378 2.08 23.24 4.95
N VAL A 379 1.51 24.25 5.60
CA VAL A 379 0.21 24.82 5.24
C VAL A 379 0.38 26.33 5.08
N VAL A 380 -0.07 26.86 3.94
CA VAL A 380 -0.01 28.30 3.68
C VAL A 380 -0.90 29.03 4.68
N LYS A 381 -0.29 29.95 5.43
CA LYS A 381 -1.00 30.82 6.35
C LYS A 381 -1.55 32.01 5.57
N GLU A 382 -2.87 32.03 5.40
CA GLU A 382 -3.56 33.05 4.61
C GLU A 382 -4.84 33.51 5.31
N PRO A 383 -5.26 34.78 5.11
CA PRO A 383 -6.35 35.38 5.90
C PRO A 383 -7.68 34.60 5.89
N GLY A 384 -8.01 33.90 4.80
CA GLY A 384 -9.26 33.17 4.64
C GLY A 384 -9.36 31.87 5.46
N SER A 385 -8.22 31.30 5.87
CA SER A 385 -8.17 30.05 6.65
C SER A 385 -7.36 30.15 7.94
N GLU A 386 -6.67 31.27 8.20
CA GLU A 386 -5.78 31.42 9.35
C GLU A 386 -6.49 31.18 10.68
N ALA A 387 -7.69 31.74 10.85
CA ALA A 387 -8.49 31.58 12.08
C ALA A 387 -9.10 30.17 12.25
N ASP A 388 -9.21 29.42 11.15
CA ASP A 388 -9.78 28.08 11.14
C ASP A 388 -8.75 27.01 11.51
N ILE A 389 -7.51 27.18 11.04
CA ILE A 389 -6.45 26.19 11.15
C ILE A 389 -5.87 26.19 12.57
N TRP A 390 -5.70 25.00 13.12
CA TRP A 390 -4.93 24.81 14.34
C TRP A 390 -3.46 25.02 14.07
N TRP A 391 -2.87 26.03 14.72
CA TRP A 391 -1.45 26.34 14.68
C TRP A 391 -0.78 26.06 16.02
N GLY A 392 0.56 26.02 16.03
CA GLY A 392 1.34 25.99 17.27
C GLY A 392 1.67 24.59 17.82
N PRO A 393 2.12 24.50 19.08
CA PRO A 393 2.69 23.28 19.65
C PRO A 393 1.74 22.08 19.67
N GLY A 394 1.97 21.10 18.79
CA GLY A 394 1.15 19.88 18.70
C GLY A 394 0.26 19.79 17.49
N SER A 395 0.06 20.92 16.83
CA SER A 395 -0.56 20.91 15.53
C SER A 395 0.33 20.19 14.51
N PRO A 396 -0.25 19.40 13.59
CA PRO A 396 0.47 18.88 12.44
C PRO A 396 0.68 19.93 11.33
N ASN A 397 0.14 21.15 11.50
CA ASN A 397 0.13 22.19 10.49
C ASN A 397 1.25 23.20 10.78
N TYR A 398 2.38 23.00 10.13
CA TYR A 398 3.48 23.95 10.14
C TYR A 398 3.19 25.07 9.15
N GLU A 399 3.22 26.32 9.63
CA GLU A 399 2.94 27.48 8.80
C GLU A 399 4.00 27.70 7.71
N MET A 400 3.56 28.31 6.62
CA MET A 400 4.39 28.78 5.52
C MET A 400 3.73 29.99 4.86
N ASP A 401 4.54 30.90 4.33
CA ASP A 401 4.04 32.02 3.53
C ASP A 401 3.67 31.60 2.09
N GLU A 402 2.76 32.37 1.47
CA GLU A 402 2.30 32.11 0.10
C GLU A 402 3.43 32.11 -0.94
N GLN A 403 4.44 32.97 -0.79
CA GLN A 403 5.52 33.13 -1.77
C GLN A 403 6.44 31.89 -1.86
N PRO A 404 6.98 31.35 -0.74
CA PRO A 404 7.68 30.06 -0.72
C PRO A 404 6.89 28.90 -1.33
N GLN A 405 5.58 28.83 -1.08
CA GLN A 405 4.73 27.77 -1.65
C GLN A 405 4.55 27.95 -3.16
N SER A 406 4.17 29.14 -3.62
CA SER A 406 3.83 29.40 -5.02
C SER A 406 5.06 29.52 -5.93
N ARG A 407 5.99 30.43 -5.60
CA ARG A 407 7.20 30.70 -6.41
C ARG A 407 8.36 29.76 -6.10
N GLY A 408 8.32 29.06 -4.97
CA GLY A 408 9.32 28.07 -4.58
C GLY A 408 8.87 26.66 -4.92
N GLY A 409 7.98 26.10 -4.10
CA GLY A 409 7.53 24.71 -4.20
C GLY A 409 6.79 24.40 -5.49
N ARG A 410 5.68 25.10 -5.77
CA ARG A 410 4.85 24.87 -6.96
C ARG A 410 5.61 25.12 -8.25
N ALA A 411 6.26 26.27 -8.41
CA ALA A 411 7.02 26.57 -9.62
C ALA A 411 8.05 25.48 -9.93
N ARG A 412 8.77 25.00 -8.91
CA ARG A 412 9.72 23.89 -9.04
C ARG A 412 9.05 22.58 -9.44
N ALA A 413 7.91 22.26 -8.86
CA ALA A 413 7.15 21.06 -9.23
C ALA A 413 6.70 21.13 -10.69
N VAL A 414 6.15 22.26 -11.11
CA VAL A 414 5.72 22.53 -12.49
C VAL A 414 6.90 22.44 -13.46
N ASP A 415 8.03 23.09 -13.15
CA ASP A 415 9.25 23.03 -13.97
C ASP A 415 9.73 21.59 -14.16
N TYR A 416 9.79 20.81 -13.07
CA TYR A 416 10.16 19.40 -13.14
C TYR A 416 9.18 18.60 -14.01
N LEU A 417 7.87 18.76 -13.79
CA LEU A 417 6.85 18.05 -14.54
C LEU A 417 6.90 18.41 -16.04
N ASN A 418 7.21 19.66 -16.38
CA ASN A 418 7.40 20.12 -17.77
C ASN A 418 8.66 19.57 -18.44
N MET A 419 9.69 19.19 -17.66
CA MET A 419 10.90 18.57 -18.20
C MET A 419 10.72 17.09 -18.55
N LEU A 420 9.59 16.48 -18.15
CA LEU A 420 9.32 15.07 -18.45
C LEU A 420 8.73 14.91 -19.85
N ASP A 421 9.08 13.81 -20.51
CA ASP A 421 8.48 13.43 -21.80
C ASP A 421 6.97 13.20 -21.71
N ARG A 422 6.47 12.88 -20.51
CA ARG A 422 5.10 12.46 -20.27
C ARG A 422 4.64 12.79 -18.86
N LEU A 423 3.36 13.14 -18.71
CA LEU A 423 2.66 13.30 -17.44
C LEU A 423 1.42 12.42 -17.40
N TYR A 424 1.00 12.07 -16.19
CA TYR A 424 -0.24 11.35 -15.91
C TYR A 424 -1.17 12.27 -15.14
N VAL A 425 -2.40 12.41 -15.63
CA VAL A 425 -3.47 13.16 -14.98
C VAL A 425 -4.58 12.19 -14.62
N LEU A 426 -5.02 12.23 -13.37
CA LEU A 426 -6.15 11.45 -12.90
C LEU A 426 -7.15 12.38 -12.21
N ASP A 427 -8.36 12.41 -12.76
CA ASP A 427 -9.52 13.05 -12.17
C ASP A 427 -10.39 12.02 -11.45
N GLY A 428 -10.75 12.32 -10.20
CA GLY A 428 -11.60 11.48 -9.37
C GLY A 428 -12.27 12.26 -8.27
N TYR A 429 -13.05 11.57 -7.45
CA TYR A 429 -13.82 12.20 -6.38
C TYR A 429 -13.40 11.72 -4.99
N ALA A 430 -13.48 12.62 -4.01
CA ALA A 430 -13.41 12.29 -2.59
C ALA A 430 -14.78 12.51 -1.93
N GLY A 431 -15.29 11.52 -1.21
CA GLY A 431 -16.62 11.53 -0.58
C GLY A 431 -17.72 10.85 -1.40
N TRP A 432 -18.29 9.77 -0.89
CA TRP A 432 -19.40 9.04 -1.53
C TRP A 432 -20.76 9.73 -1.40
N ASP A 433 -20.90 10.71 -0.50
CA ASP A 433 -22.10 11.54 -0.40
C ASP A 433 -22.06 12.66 -1.46
N PRO A 434 -22.96 12.68 -2.46
CA PRO A 434 -22.91 13.64 -3.55
C PRO A 434 -22.96 15.12 -3.12
N GLN A 435 -23.52 15.45 -1.94
CA GLN A 435 -23.53 16.84 -1.45
C GLN A 435 -22.27 17.24 -0.68
N ALA A 436 -21.39 16.29 -0.41
CA ALA A 436 -20.12 16.47 0.29
C ALA A 436 -18.93 15.92 -0.52
N ARG A 437 -19.15 15.71 -1.82
CA ARG A 437 -18.18 15.16 -2.76
C ARG A 437 -17.32 16.28 -3.33
N PHE A 438 -16.02 16.05 -3.42
CA PHE A 438 -15.03 16.98 -3.96
C PHE A 438 -14.36 16.41 -5.19
N LYS A 439 -14.21 17.23 -6.23
CA LYS A 439 -13.44 16.93 -7.45
C LYS A 439 -11.95 17.09 -7.19
N ILE A 440 -11.19 16.01 -7.31
CA ILE A 440 -9.75 15.98 -7.08
C ILE A 440 -9.04 15.66 -8.39
N ARG A 441 -8.12 16.55 -8.79
CA ARG A 441 -7.20 16.32 -9.92
C ARG A 441 -5.82 15.97 -9.40
N ILE A 442 -5.25 14.88 -9.89
CA ILE A 442 -3.89 14.45 -9.57
C ILE A 442 -3.03 14.62 -10.82
N VAL A 443 -1.94 15.37 -10.70
CA VAL A 443 -0.93 15.50 -11.75
C VAL A 443 0.36 14.87 -11.23
N CYS A 444 0.82 13.78 -11.85
CA CYS A 444 1.99 13.04 -11.36
C CYS A 444 2.94 12.57 -12.47
N ALA A 445 4.20 12.41 -12.10
CA ALA A 445 5.27 11.94 -12.98
C ALA A 445 5.25 10.42 -13.24
N ARG A 446 4.64 9.65 -12.34
CA ARG A 446 4.78 8.19 -12.27
C ARG A 446 3.45 7.47 -12.54
N PRO A 447 3.38 6.49 -13.46
CA PRO A 447 2.16 5.71 -13.70
C PRO A 447 1.64 5.00 -12.44
N TYR A 448 2.56 4.53 -11.58
CA TYR A 448 2.20 3.93 -10.29
C TYR A 448 1.39 4.90 -9.41
N HIS A 449 1.75 6.19 -9.36
CA HIS A 449 1.01 7.18 -8.56
C HIS A 449 -0.39 7.44 -9.12
N ALA A 450 -0.55 7.43 -10.45
CA ALA A 450 -1.86 7.52 -11.09
C ALA A 450 -2.73 6.28 -10.77
N LEU A 451 -2.17 5.07 -10.88
CA LEU A 451 -2.89 3.84 -10.51
C LEU A 451 -3.25 3.82 -9.01
N PHE A 452 -2.37 4.31 -8.15
CA PHE A 452 -2.67 4.44 -6.72
C PHE A 452 -3.89 5.33 -6.49
N MET A 453 -3.92 6.52 -7.10
CA MET A 453 -5.05 7.42 -6.92
C MET A 453 -6.31 6.93 -7.64
N HIS A 454 -6.19 6.14 -8.71
CA HIS A 454 -7.32 5.44 -9.34
C HIS A 454 -7.97 4.43 -8.39
N ASN A 455 -7.15 3.79 -7.55
CA ASN A 455 -7.63 2.87 -6.52
C ASN A 455 -8.22 3.65 -5.32
N MET A 456 -7.58 4.75 -4.90
CA MET A 456 -7.95 5.43 -3.66
C MET A 456 -9.05 6.50 -3.80
N LEU A 457 -9.23 7.09 -4.98
CA LEU A 457 -10.36 8.00 -5.25
C LEU A 457 -11.55 7.25 -5.83
N ILE A 458 -12.72 7.86 -5.69
CA ILE A 458 -13.94 7.35 -6.29
C ILE A 458 -13.90 7.69 -7.77
N ARG A 459 -13.99 6.66 -8.62
CA ARG A 459 -13.89 6.80 -10.07
C ARG A 459 -15.15 7.48 -10.63
N PRO A 460 -15.01 8.55 -11.43
CA PRO A 460 -16.12 9.11 -12.19
C PRO A 460 -16.64 8.08 -13.21
N SER A 461 -17.93 8.13 -13.49
CA SER A 461 -18.49 7.54 -14.72
C SER A 461 -17.97 8.30 -15.96
N GLU A 462 -18.12 7.72 -17.15
CA GLU A 462 -17.73 8.37 -18.40
C GLU A 462 -18.41 9.75 -18.58
N GLN A 463 -19.68 9.86 -18.18
CA GLN A 463 -20.40 11.13 -18.23
C GLN A 463 -19.85 12.14 -17.21
N GLU A 464 -19.65 11.73 -15.96
CA GLU A 464 -19.09 12.59 -14.92
C GLU A 464 -17.67 13.05 -15.25
N LEU A 465 -16.90 12.25 -16.00
CA LEU A 465 -15.56 12.62 -16.46
C LEU A 465 -15.63 13.64 -17.60
N ALA A 466 -16.56 13.47 -18.55
CA ALA A 466 -16.80 14.45 -19.60
C ALA A 466 -17.31 15.80 -19.06
N GLU A 467 -18.00 15.78 -17.92
CA GLU A 467 -18.55 16.95 -17.23
C GLU A 467 -17.70 17.35 -16.00
N PHE A 468 -16.47 16.85 -15.88
CA PHE A 468 -15.65 17.07 -14.68
C PHE A 468 -15.31 18.55 -14.47
N ASN A 469 -15.02 19.28 -15.55
CA ASN A 469 -14.67 20.71 -15.53
C ASN A 469 -13.53 21.04 -14.54
N GLU A 470 -13.52 22.25 -13.99
CA GLU A 470 -12.51 22.72 -13.02
C GLU A 470 -12.51 21.85 -11.74
N PRO A 471 -11.36 21.33 -11.28
CA PRO A 471 -11.28 20.58 -10.03
C PRO A 471 -11.44 21.48 -8.80
N ASP A 472 -12.01 20.93 -7.72
CA ASP A 472 -12.07 21.62 -6.43
C ASP A 472 -10.70 21.66 -5.74
N PHE A 473 -9.82 20.71 -6.06
CA PHE A 473 -8.46 20.65 -5.52
C PHE A 473 -7.50 19.89 -6.43
N THR A 474 -6.28 20.40 -6.62
CA THR A 474 -5.26 19.79 -7.47
C THR A 474 -4.01 19.39 -6.70
N ILE A 475 -3.55 18.15 -6.85
CA ILE A 475 -2.29 17.67 -6.27
C ILE A 475 -1.22 17.55 -7.36
N TYR A 476 -0.14 18.31 -7.22
CA TYR A 476 1.06 18.21 -8.06
C TYR A 476 2.07 17.28 -7.38
N ASN A 477 2.12 16.02 -7.82
CA ASN A 477 3.09 15.06 -7.34
C ASN A 477 4.35 15.05 -8.22
N ALA A 478 5.28 15.92 -7.83
CA ALA A 478 6.65 15.98 -8.33
C ALA A 478 7.62 15.26 -7.37
N GLY A 479 7.16 14.23 -6.66
CA GLY A 479 7.86 13.60 -5.55
C GLY A 479 9.24 13.02 -5.86
N ALA A 480 9.53 12.72 -7.13
CA ALA A 480 10.85 12.29 -7.58
C ALA A 480 11.88 13.43 -7.63
N PHE A 481 11.45 14.69 -7.56
CA PHE A 481 12.31 15.87 -7.56
C PHE A 481 12.40 16.49 -6.16
N PRO A 482 13.61 16.85 -5.67
CA PRO A 482 13.78 17.34 -4.31
C PRO A 482 13.34 18.81 -4.13
N ALA A 483 12.81 19.11 -2.96
CA ALA A 483 12.58 20.47 -2.50
C ALA A 483 13.90 21.24 -2.33
N ASN A 484 13.82 22.57 -2.46
CA ASN A 484 14.97 23.43 -2.19
C ASN A 484 15.09 23.70 -0.68
N ARG A 485 16.10 23.12 -0.02
CA ARG A 485 16.37 23.41 1.39
C ARG A 485 16.69 24.90 1.69
N PHE A 486 16.99 25.69 0.66
CA PHE A 486 17.28 27.12 0.79
C PHE A 486 16.03 28.00 0.61
N THR A 487 14.89 27.43 0.25
CA THR A 487 13.62 28.14 0.30
C THR A 487 13.16 28.23 1.76
N SER A 488 12.69 29.40 2.19
CA SER A 488 12.17 29.60 3.55
C SER A 488 11.16 28.52 3.95
N TYR A 489 11.12 28.17 5.25
CA TYR A 489 10.30 27.09 5.84
C TYR A 489 10.71 25.65 5.48
N MET A 490 11.55 25.44 4.46
CA MET A 490 12.01 24.11 4.06
C MET A 490 13.11 23.61 4.99
N THR A 491 12.88 22.45 5.62
CA THR A 491 13.82 21.86 6.58
C THR A 491 14.59 20.68 6.01
N SER A 492 14.19 20.16 4.85
CA SER A 492 14.77 18.99 4.24
C SER A 492 14.61 19.04 2.70
N PRO A 493 15.14 18.06 1.95
CA PRO A 493 14.87 17.89 0.53
C PRO A 493 13.44 17.42 0.23
N THR A 494 12.61 17.18 1.25
CA THR A 494 11.21 16.78 1.14
C THR A 494 10.33 17.95 1.55
N SER A 495 9.23 18.21 0.83
CA SER A 495 8.18 19.10 1.30
C SER A 495 6.81 18.68 0.77
N ILE A 496 5.80 18.89 1.61
CA ILE A 496 4.40 18.61 1.33
C ILE A 496 3.62 19.88 1.65
N ASP A 497 3.44 20.74 0.64
CA ASP A 497 2.89 22.07 0.83
C ASP A 497 1.41 22.11 0.44
N VAL A 498 0.55 22.53 1.36
CA VAL A 498 -0.90 22.66 1.15
C VAL A 498 -1.26 24.14 1.10
N SER A 499 -1.99 24.56 0.06
CA SER A 499 -2.57 25.89 -0.05
C SER A 499 -4.08 25.79 -0.27
N LEU A 500 -4.85 26.20 0.73
CA LEU A 500 -6.32 26.23 0.65
C LEU A 500 -6.81 27.37 -0.25
N LYS A 501 -6.16 28.54 -0.18
CA LYS A 501 -6.41 29.69 -1.07
C LYS A 501 -6.30 29.32 -2.55
N HIS A 502 -5.22 28.60 -2.91
CA HIS A 502 -4.95 28.19 -4.29
C HIS A 502 -5.51 26.80 -4.62
N ARG A 503 -6.26 26.17 -3.70
CA ARG A 503 -6.87 24.84 -3.86
C ARG A 503 -5.89 23.79 -4.40
N GLN A 504 -4.70 23.75 -3.82
CA GLN A 504 -3.64 22.89 -4.33
C GLN A 504 -2.75 22.30 -3.24
N MET A 505 -2.11 21.19 -3.59
CA MET A 505 -1.06 20.57 -2.81
C MET A 505 0.14 20.26 -3.71
N VAL A 506 1.35 20.45 -3.19
CA VAL A 506 2.59 20.18 -3.91
C VAL A 506 3.42 19.17 -3.12
N ILE A 507 3.87 18.11 -3.78
CA ILE A 507 4.72 17.07 -3.19
C ILE A 507 6.07 17.08 -3.89
N LEU A 508 7.14 17.25 -3.10
CA LEU A 508 8.53 17.22 -3.55
C LEU A 508 9.35 16.30 -2.63
N GLY A 509 10.30 15.56 -3.21
CA GLY A 509 11.31 14.78 -2.49
C GLY A 509 10.77 13.59 -1.68
N THR A 510 9.61 13.06 -2.05
CA THR A 510 9.04 11.82 -1.51
C THR A 510 8.17 11.16 -2.56
N GLN A 511 8.34 9.86 -2.78
CA GLN A 511 7.52 9.08 -3.73
C GLN A 511 6.58 8.11 -3.02
N TYR A 512 6.42 8.25 -1.70
CA TYR A 512 5.46 7.49 -0.90
C TYR A 512 4.04 7.92 -1.25
N ALA A 513 3.23 7.02 -1.82
CA ALA A 513 1.92 7.39 -2.34
C ALA A 513 0.91 7.82 -1.26
N GLY A 514 1.12 7.36 -0.02
CA GLY A 514 0.29 7.75 1.12
C GLY A 514 0.29 9.25 1.41
N GLU A 515 1.25 10.04 0.89
CA GLU A 515 1.17 11.51 0.97
C GLU A 515 -0.01 12.05 0.17
N MET A 516 -0.29 11.53 -1.04
CA MET A 516 -1.45 11.98 -1.84
C MET A 516 -2.77 11.66 -1.13
N LYS A 517 -2.94 10.40 -0.67
CA LYS A 517 -4.12 9.97 0.11
C LYS A 517 -4.35 10.90 1.31
N LYS A 518 -3.34 11.07 2.16
CA LYS A 518 -3.48 11.87 3.40
C LYS A 518 -3.50 13.37 3.15
N GLY A 519 -3.06 13.83 1.98
CA GLY A 519 -3.29 15.17 1.46
C GLY A 519 -4.77 15.44 1.23
N VAL A 520 -5.45 14.56 0.48
CA VAL A 520 -6.91 14.61 0.30
C VAL A 520 -7.61 14.53 1.65
N PHE A 521 -7.19 13.63 2.54
CA PHE A 521 -7.80 13.56 3.87
C PHE A 521 -7.61 14.83 4.70
N SER A 522 -6.44 15.49 4.61
CA SER A 522 -6.21 16.77 5.29
C SER A 522 -7.16 17.84 4.74
N LEU A 523 -7.37 17.90 3.41
CA LEU A 523 -8.39 18.76 2.81
C LEU A 523 -9.78 18.45 3.38
N MET A 524 -10.19 17.18 3.41
CA MET A 524 -11.50 16.76 3.93
C MET A 524 -11.68 17.11 5.41
N ASN A 525 -10.61 16.99 6.21
CA ASN A 525 -10.60 17.46 7.60
C ASN A 525 -10.74 18.98 7.73
N TYR A 526 -10.42 19.77 6.70
CA TYR A 526 -10.72 21.19 6.68
C TYR A 526 -12.16 21.48 6.23
N VAL A 527 -12.53 21.01 5.04
CA VAL A 527 -13.77 21.41 4.37
C VAL A 527 -15.02 20.79 5.01
N LEU A 528 -14.98 19.53 5.42
CA LEU A 528 -16.16 18.87 5.98
C LEU A 528 -16.61 19.53 7.29
N PRO A 529 -15.72 19.79 8.29
CA PRO A 529 -16.15 20.52 9.48
C PRO A 529 -16.59 21.96 9.22
N LYS A 530 -16.13 22.59 8.13
CA LYS A 530 -16.63 23.90 7.68
C LYS A 530 -18.06 23.81 7.16
N MET A 531 -18.44 22.67 6.59
CA MET A 531 -19.79 22.33 6.14
C MET A 531 -20.68 21.72 7.24
N GLY A 532 -20.20 21.63 8.48
CA GLY A 532 -20.94 20.98 9.58
C GLY A 532 -20.93 19.44 9.54
N ILE A 533 -20.08 18.84 8.70
CA ILE A 533 -19.92 17.39 8.57
C ILE A 533 -18.69 16.96 9.38
N LEU A 534 -18.85 15.96 10.25
CA LEU A 534 -17.76 15.47 11.07
C LEU A 534 -16.85 14.54 10.24
N SER A 535 -15.61 14.96 10.01
CA SER A 535 -14.56 14.13 9.36
C SER A 535 -13.87 13.23 10.40
N LEU A 536 -13.71 11.95 10.06
CA LEU A 536 -13.30 10.89 10.98
C LEU A 536 -12.21 10.01 10.37
N HIS A 537 -11.21 9.65 11.19
CA HIS A 537 -10.21 8.65 10.86
C HIS A 537 -10.62 7.31 11.49
N SER A 538 -11.41 6.54 10.76
CA SER A 538 -12.11 5.36 11.27
C SER A 538 -12.26 4.27 10.21
N GLY A 539 -12.41 3.02 10.63
CA GLY A 539 -13.01 1.97 9.83
C GLY A 539 -14.52 2.03 10.02
N CYS A 540 -15.29 1.54 9.06
CA CYS A 540 -16.74 1.57 9.15
C CYS A 540 -17.35 0.36 8.47
N ASN A 541 -18.29 -0.29 9.14
CA ASN A 541 -19.11 -1.35 8.58
C ASN A 541 -20.57 -1.20 9.02
N GLU A 542 -21.43 -1.95 8.35
CA GLU A 542 -22.87 -1.95 8.60
C GLU A 542 -23.35 -3.38 8.82
N GLY A 543 -24.20 -3.60 9.81
CA GLY A 543 -24.84 -4.90 10.02
C GLY A 543 -26.05 -5.09 9.10
N ARG A 544 -26.62 -6.30 9.14
CA ARG A 544 -27.76 -6.66 8.28
C ARG A 544 -29.01 -5.80 8.54
N ASP A 545 -29.16 -5.29 9.77
CA ASP A 545 -30.28 -4.46 10.18
C ASP A 545 -30.02 -2.96 9.95
N GLY A 546 -28.93 -2.61 9.24
CA GLY A 546 -28.52 -1.22 8.98
C GLY A 546 -27.81 -0.55 10.16
N ASP A 547 -27.44 -1.30 11.19
CA ASP A 547 -26.70 -0.79 12.34
C ASP A 547 -25.25 -0.49 11.96
N VAL A 548 -24.88 0.78 11.93
CA VAL A 548 -23.52 1.22 11.56
C VAL A 548 -22.60 1.22 12.79
N THR A 549 -21.37 0.75 12.60
CA THR A 549 -20.29 0.84 13.60
C THR A 549 -19.08 1.57 13.04
N LEU A 550 -18.55 2.53 13.80
CA LEU A 550 -17.28 3.21 13.51
C LEU A 550 -16.16 2.67 14.41
N PHE A 551 -14.98 2.43 13.84
CA PHE A 551 -13.81 1.89 14.53
C PHE A 551 -12.67 2.91 14.47
N PHE A 552 -12.41 3.60 15.58
CA PHE A 552 -11.26 4.49 15.72
C PHE A 552 -10.05 3.72 16.22
N GLY A 553 -8.87 4.08 15.75
CA GLY A 553 -7.64 3.48 16.23
C GLY A 553 -6.45 3.82 15.37
N LEU A 554 -5.28 3.86 15.98
CA LEU A 554 -4.03 4.06 15.26
C LEU A 554 -3.62 2.80 14.49
N SER A 555 -2.60 2.93 13.64
CA SER A 555 -2.07 1.79 12.89
C SER A 555 -1.64 0.67 13.85
N GLY A 556 -2.10 -0.55 13.61
CA GLY A 556 -1.74 -1.74 14.41
C GLY A 556 -2.64 -2.02 15.63
N THR A 557 -3.67 -1.20 15.86
CA THR A 557 -4.67 -1.44 16.94
C THR A 557 -5.84 -2.33 16.51
N GLY A 558 -5.80 -2.89 15.30
CA GLY A 558 -6.83 -3.81 14.78
C GLY A 558 -7.99 -3.16 14.02
N LYS A 559 -7.95 -1.85 13.71
CA LYS A 559 -9.03 -1.14 12.98
C LYS A 559 -9.48 -1.89 11.71
N THR A 560 -8.56 -2.13 10.78
CA THR A 560 -8.84 -2.82 9.51
C THR A 560 -9.33 -4.24 9.78
N THR A 561 -8.63 -5.00 10.62
CA THR A 561 -8.96 -6.38 11.01
C THR A 561 -10.37 -6.53 11.59
N LEU A 562 -10.81 -5.57 12.41
CA LEU A 562 -12.10 -5.62 13.12
C LEU A 562 -13.23 -5.00 12.31
N SER A 563 -12.92 -4.09 11.38
CA SER A 563 -13.90 -3.54 10.43
C SER A 563 -14.23 -4.52 9.30
N ALA A 564 -13.28 -5.36 8.89
CA ALA A 564 -13.43 -6.41 7.88
C ALA A 564 -14.07 -7.67 8.49
N ASP A 565 -15.31 -7.52 8.96
CA ASP A 565 -16.13 -8.60 9.49
C ASP A 565 -16.89 -9.29 8.34
N PRO A 566 -16.77 -10.62 8.16
CA PRO A 566 -17.49 -11.35 7.12
C PRO A 566 -19.02 -11.23 7.19
N GLN A 567 -19.58 -10.88 8.35
CA GLN A 567 -21.03 -10.74 8.54
C GLN A 567 -21.55 -9.31 8.33
N ARG A 568 -20.66 -8.34 8.21
CA ARG A 568 -21.00 -6.90 8.18
C ARG A 568 -20.36 -6.22 6.99
N PRO A 569 -21.12 -5.82 5.97
CA PRO A 569 -20.55 -5.16 4.82
C PRO A 569 -19.66 -3.96 5.16
N LEU A 570 -18.46 -3.91 4.58
CA LEU A 570 -17.49 -2.84 4.79
C LEU A 570 -17.94 -1.57 4.04
N ILE A 571 -18.03 -0.44 4.74
CA ILE A 571 -18.23 0.88 4.13
C ILE A 571 -16.89 1.50 3.73
N GLY A 572 -15.87 1.38 4.58
CA GLY A 572 -14.50 1.79 4.29
C GLY A 572 -13.55 1.49 5.45
N ASP A 573 -12.25 1.47 5.21
CA ASP A 573 -11.26 1.02 6.19
C ASP A 573 -10.60 2.14 7.02
N ASP A 574 -10.64 3.40 6.57
CA ASP A 574 -9.76 4.43 7.13
C ASP A 574 -10.34 5.86 7.25
N GLU A 575 -11.17 6.34 6.32
CA GLU A 575 -11.59 7.76 6.26
C GLU A 575 -13.09 7.94 5.98
N HIS A 576 -13.84 8.56 6.90
CA HIS A 576 -15.28 8.74 6.77
C HIS A 576 -15.75 10.16 7.11
N GLY A 577 -16.86 10.58 6.53
CA GLY A 577 -17.64 11.73 6.98
C GLY A 577 -18.94 11.28 7.65
N TRP A 578 -19.37 11.98 8.70
CA TRP A 578 -20.68 11.81 9.34
C TRP A 578 -21.51 13.09 9.18
N SER A 579 -22.40 13.07 8.20
CA SER A 579 -23.32 14.17 7.87
C SER A 579 -24.65 14.03 8.63
N ASP A 580 -25.62 14.89 8.33
CA ASP A 580 -26.98 14.76 8.87
C ASP A 580 -27.78 13.62 8.22
N ARG A 581 -27.26 12.97 7.18
CA ARG A 581 -27.88 11.81 6.52
C ARG A 581 -27.32 10.46 6.96
N GLY A 582 -26.16 10.44 7.60
CA GLY A 582 -25.46 9.21 7.94
C GLY A 582 -23.96 9.31 7.72
N VAL A 583 -23.32 8.16 7.58
CA VAL A 583 -21.88 8.06 7.29
C VAL A 583 -21.62 7.82 5.82
N PHE A 584 -20.48 8.29 5.33
CA PHE A 584 -20.00 7.98 3.98
C PHE A 584 -18.49 7.81 3.99
N ASN A 585 -18.00 6.91 3.16
CA ASN A 585 -16.56 6.77 2.91
C ASN A 585 -16.04 7.99 2.13
N ILE A 586 -14.84 8.45 2.43
CA ILE A 586 -14.16 9.50 1.67
C ILE A 586 -13.46 8.89 0.44
N GLU A 587 -13.05 7.61 0.53
CA GLU A 587 -12.17 6.94 -0.42
C GLU A 587 -12.91 6.01 -1.38
N GLY A 588 -12.30 5.70 -2.52
CA GLY A 588 -12.78 4.68 -3.49
C GLY A 588 -12.09 3.32 -3.36
N GLY A 589 -11.24 3.13 -2.34
CA GLY A 589 -10.46 1.92 -2.12
C GLY A 589 -9.80 1.87 -0.75
N CYS A 590 -8.94 0.87 -0.56
CA CYS A 590 -8.26 0.62 0.71
C CYS A 590 -6.74 0.70 0.54
N TYR A 591 -6.05 1.11 1.61
CA TYR A 591 -4.58 1.15 1.66
C TYR A 591 -4.03 0.35 2.84
N ALA A 592 -4.25 -0.96 2.78
CA ALA A 592 -3.94 -1.91 3.84
C ALA A 592 -2.43 -2.10 4.04
N LYS A 593 -2.04 -2.52 5.25
CA LYS A 593 -0.69 -3.06 5.48
C LYS A 593 -0.59 -4.43 4.83
N ALA A 594 0.53 -4.69 4.15
CA ALA A 594 0.78 -6.00 3.53
C ALA A 594 1.57 -6.94 4.44
N ILE A 595 2.27 -6.42 5.44
CA ILE A 595 3.12 -7.24 6.32
C ILE A 595 2.29 -8.22 7.16
N GLY A 596 2.71 -9.49 7.21
CA GLY A 596 2.07 -10.55 7.97
C GLY A 596 0.76 -11.08 7.37
N LEU A 597 0.40 -10.70 6.14
CA LEU A 597 -0.74 -11.27 5.43
C LEU A 597 -0.47 -12.75 5.10
N LYS A 598 -1.49 -13.59 5.28
CA LYS A 598 -1.39 -15.03 5.02
C LYS A 598 -2.53 -15.52 4.15
N GLU A 599 -2.21 -16.44 3.25
CA GLU A 599 -3.20 -17.14 2.45
C GLU A 599 -4.02 -18.09 3.32
N ALA A 600 -5.33 -18.15 3.12
CA ALA A 600 -6.18 -19.15 3.77
C ALA A 600 -5.98 -20.51 3.11
N ILE A 601 -5.40 -21.48 3.84
CA ILE A 601 -5.21 -22.86 3.34
C ILE A 601 -6.21 -23.80 4.04
N GLY A 602 -7.26 -24.19 3.33
CA GLY A 602 -8.28 -25.14 3.82
C GLY A 602 -9.34 -24.50 4.71
N LEU A 603 -9.70 -25.18 5.82
CA LEU A 603 -10.73 -24.73 6.79
C LEU A 603 -10.16 -23.88 7.95
N LYS A 604 -8.87 -23.51 7.90
CA LYS A 604 -8.29 -22.62 8.91
C LYS A 604 -8.55 -21.17 8.52
N GLU A 605 -9.27 -20.44 9.38
CA GLU A 605 -9.31 -18.98 9.33
C GLU A 605 -7.90 -18.45 9.60
N GLU A 606 -7.22 -18.00 8.55
CA GLU A 606 -5.92 -17.31 8.63
C GLU A 606 -6.14 -15.79 8.76
N ASN A 607 -5.07 -15.05 9.03
CA ASN A 607 -5.14 -13.59 9.25
C ASN A 607 -5.58 -12.84 7.97
N GLU A 608 -6.71 -12.14 8.04
CA GLU A 608 -7.20 -11.16 7.03
C GLU A 608 -7.37 -11.72 5.60
N PRO A 609 -8.18 -12.78 5.42
CA PRO A 609 -8.29 -13.48 4.14
C PRO A 609 -8.90 -12.61 3.03
N ASP A 610 -9.76 -11.65 3.35
CA ASP A 610 -10.40 -10.77 2.36
C ASP A 610 -9.39 -9.79 1.76
N ILE A 611 -8.47 -9.27 2.58
CA ILE A 611 -7.38 -8.40 2.13
C ILE A 611 -6.42 -9.19 1.25
N TYR A 612 -6.07 -10.42 1.65
CA TYR A 612 -5.22 -11.29 0.82
C TYR A 612 -5.86 -11.55 -0.56
N ARG A 613 -7.16 -11.88 -0.62
CA ARG A 613 -7.89 -12.10 -1.89
C ARG A 613 -8.02 -10.84 -2.74
N ALA A 614 -8.01 -9.66 -2.12
CA ALA A 614 -7.97 -8.39 -2.82
C ALA A 614 -6.61 -8.13 -3.51
N ILE A 615 -5.55 -8.88 -3.22
CA ILE A 615 -4.27 -8.72 -3.91
C ILE A 615 -4.30 -9.50 -5.22
N ARG A 616 -4.60 -8.79 -6.32
CA ARG A 616 -4.69 -9.33 -7.68
C ARG A 616 -4.35 -8.23 -8.71
N PHE A 617 -4.52 -8.51 -10.01
CA PHE A 617 -4.40 -7.49 -11.06
C PHE A 617 -5.26 -6.24 -10.73
N GLY A 618 -4.64 -5.06 -10.83
CA GLY A 618 -5.19 -3.77 -10.37
C GLY A 618 -4.70 -3.32 -9.00
N THR A 619 -4.23 -4.24 -8.16
CA THR A 619 -3.63 -3.94 -6.85
C THR A 619 -2.20 -3.43 -7.03
N ILE A 620 -1.80 -2.48 -6.19
CA ILE A 620 -0.40 -2.10 -6.02
C ILE A 620 0.14 -2.63 -4.70
N LEU A 621 1.30 -3.27 -4.75
CA LEU A 621 2.10 -3.62 -3.58
C LEU A 621 3.29 -2.65 -3.46
N GLU A 622 3.28 -1.80 -2.45
CA GLU A 622 4.34 -0.82 -2.20
C GLU A 622 5.36 -1.39 -1.20
N ASN A 623 6.63 -1.40 -1.60
CA ASN A 623 7.78 -1.77 -0.77
C ASN A 623 7.79 -3.22 -0.24
N VAL A 624 7.09 -4.14 -0.89
CA VAL A 624 7.13 -5.58 -0.57
C VAL A 624 8.40 -6.24 -1.09
N VAL A 625 8.81 -7.34 -0.46
CA VAL A 625 9.85 -8.24 -0.97
C VAL A 625 9.17 -9.41 -1.66
N PHE A 626 9.70 -9.84 -2.80
CA PHE A 626 9.23 -11.01 -3.52
C PHE A 626 10.41 -11.74 -4.15
N ASP A 627 10.22 -13.02 -4.45
CA ASP A 627 11.21 -13.86 -5.10
C ASP A 627 11.33 -13.52 -6.60
N GLU A 628 12.56 -13.29 -7.10
CA GLU A 628 12.77 -12.77 -8.46
C GLU A 628 12.39 -13.77 -9.57
N GLU A 629 12.43 -15.07 -9.28
CA GLU A 629 12.14 -16.13 -10.25
C GLU A 629 10.65 -16.49 -10.25
N THR A 630 10.12 -16.87 -9.09
CA THR A 630 8.73 -17.31 -8.89
C THR A 630 7.74 -16.15 -8.82
N ARG A 631 8.23 -14.93 -8.55
CA ARG A 631 7.42 -13.73 -8.31
C ARG A 631 6.48 -13.83 -7.11
N ALA A 632 6.67 -14.82 -6.24
CA ALA A 632 5.91 -14.97 -5.00
C ALA A 632 6.33 -13.91 -3.98
N VAL A 633 5.34 -13.24 -3.38
CA VAL A 633 5.57 -12.20 -2.36
C VAL A 633 5.85 -12.85 -1.01
N ASP A 634 6.89 -12.36 -0.32
CA ASP A 634 7.15 -12.68 1.08
C ASP A 634 6.53 -11.57 1.95
N TYR A 635 5.34 -11.84 2.49
CA TYR A 635 4.61 -10.90 3.34
C TYR A 635 5.19 -10.80 4.75
N ASP A 636 6.06 -11.72 5.18
CA ASP A 636 6.73 -11.62 6.49
C ASP A 636 8.03 -10.80 6.40
N ALA A 637 8.52 -10.51 5.19
CA ALA A 637 9.73 -9.74 4.98
C ALA A 637 9.56 -8.23 5.23
N ASN A 638 10.42 -7.70 6.09
CA ASN A 638 10.50 -6.28 6.47
C ASN A 638 11.81 -5.60 6.03
N ARG A 639 12.62 -6.26 5.19
CA ARG A 639 13.96 -5.79 4.78
C ARG A 639 13.96 -4.37 4.22
N ILE A 640 12.90 -3.98 3.51
CA ILE A 640 12.74 -2.61 2.98
C ILE A 640 12.11 -1.72 4.05
N THR A 641 11.01 -2.18 4.65
CA THR A 641 10.26 -1.45 5.67
C THR A 641 9.26 -2.37 6.38
N GLU A 642 8.90 -2.05 7.62
CA GLU A 642 7.74 -2.59 8.34
C GLU A 642 6.40 -2.03 7.82
N ASN A 643 6.44 -0.98 7.01
CA ASN A 643 5.27 -0.32 6.44
C ASN A 643 5.05 -0.76 4.98
N THR A 644 5.12 -2.05 4.69
CA THR A 644 4.71 -2.58 3.38
C THR A 644 3.20 -2.41 3.21
N ARG A 645 2.75 -2.13 1.99
CA ARG A 645 1.36 -1.72 1.74
C ARG A 645 0.75 -2.38 0.52
N ALA A 646 -0.56 -2.55 0.55
CA ALA A 646 -1.39 -2.96 -0.57
C ALA A 646 -2.47 -1.88 -0.82
N SER A 647 -2.53 -1.33 -2.04
CA SER A 647 -3.58 -0.41 -2.49
C SER A 647 -4.45 -1.08 -3.53
N TYR A 648 -5.75 -1.16 -3.27
CA TYR A 648 -6.72 -1.79 -4.16
C TYR A 648 -8.07 -1.06 -4.09
N PRO A 649 -8.86 -1.09 -5.18
CA PRO A 649 -10.18 -0.46 -5.19
C PRO A 649 -11.15 -1.22 -4.26
N ILE A 650 -12.17 -0.53 -3.74
CA ILE A 650 -13.06 -1.08 -2.69
C ILE A 650 -13.82 -2.32 -3.18
N GLU A 651 -14.10 -2.40 -4.48
CA GLU A 651 -14.72 -3.53 -5.18
C GLU A 651 -13.93 -4.84 -5.08
N PHE A 652 -12.67 -4.79 -4.64
CA PHE A 652 -11.87 -6.00 -4.44
C PHE A 652 -12.18 -6.68 -3.10
N ILE A 653 -12.85 -5.97 -2.18
CA ILE A 653 -13.43 -6.56 -0.98
C ILE A 653 -14.83 -7.07 -1.33
N GLU A 654 -15.00 -8.40 -1.34
CA GLU A 654 -16.23 -9.06 -1.75
C GLU A 654 -17.45 -8.65 -0.91
N ASN A 655 -17.24 -8.44 0.39
CA ASN A 655 -18.28 -7.97 1.33
C ASN A 655 -18.30 -6.44 1.48
N ALA A 656 -17.85 -5.66 0.48
CA ALA A 656 -17.98 -4.20 0.55
C ALA A 656 -19.39 -3.73 0.21
N LYS A 657 -19.86 -2.67 0.88
CA LYS A 657 -21.10 -1.98 0.54
C LYS A 657 -20.83 -0.93 -0.54
N ILE A 658 -21.56 -1.02 -1.65
CA ILE A 658 -21.50 -0.06 -2.76
C ILE A 658 -22.93 0.40 -3.08
N PRO A 659 -23.25 1.71 -3.08
CA PRO A 659 -22.36 2.83 -2.73
C PRO A 659 -21.91 2.79 -1.25
N CYS A 660 -20.72 3.32 -0.97
CA CYS A 660 -20.11 3.31 0.37
C CYS A 660 -20.72 4.38 1.31
N VAL A 661 -22.03 4.29 1.52
CA VAL A 661 -22.84 5.15 2.40
C VAL A 661 -23.63 4.29 3.38
N GLY A 662 -23.77 4.75 4.62
CA GLY A 662 -24.49 4.06 5.69
C GLY A 662 -25.38 5.02 6.47
N GLY A 663 -26.25 4.47 7.33
CA GLY A 663 -27.07 5.24 8.25
C GLY A 663 -26.25 5.94 9.35
N HIS A 664 -26.93 6.37 10.41
CA HIS A 664 -26.25 6.90 11.59
C HIS A 664 -25.61 5.77 12.40
N PRO A 665 -24.37 5.95 12.92
CA PRO A 665 -23.72 4.99 13.80
C PRO A 665 -24.56 4.68 15.03
N LYS A 666 -24.85 3.38 15.23
CA LYS A 666 -25.37 2.86 16.51
C LYS A 666 -24.24 2.73 17.53
N ASN A 667 -23.04 2.40 17.04
CA ASN A 667 -21.86 2.19 17.88
C ASN A 667 -20.63 2.94 17.36
N ILE A 668 -19.85 3.46 18.30
CA ILE A 668 -18.48 3.92 18.09
C ILE A 668 -17.55 3.09 18.97
N ILE A 669 -16.50 2.53 18.39
CA ILE A 669 -15.49 1.74 19.08
C ILE A 669 -14.15 2.46 18.97
N MET A 670 -13.56 2.80 20.10
CA MET A 670 -12.22 3.37 20.23
C MET A 670 -11.23 2.28 20.61
N LEU A 671 -10.36 1.92 19.68
CA LEU A 671 -9.36 0.87 19.86
C LEU A 671 -8.06 1.47 20.40
N CYS A 672 -7.58 0.95 21.51
CA CYS A 672 -6.24 1.21 22.02
C CYS A 672 -5.43 -0.08 22.10
N CYS A 673 -4.11 0.04 21.97
CA CYS A 673 -3.19 -1.06 22.25
C CYS A 673 -2.42 -0.71 23.52
N ASP A 674 -3.00 -0.99 24.69
CA ASP A 674 -2.38 -0.66 25.98
C ASP A 674 -1.30 -1.68 26.34
N ALA A 675 -0.02 -1.29 26.22
CA ALA A 675 1.12 -2.11 26.58
C ALA A 675 1.49 -2.03 28.07
N PHE A 676 0.85 -1.16 28.86
CA PHE A 676 0.98 -1.14 30.32
C PHE A 676 0.10 -2.22 30.96
N GLY A 677 -0.95 -2.66 30.27
CA GLY A 677 -1.79 -3.78 30.69
C GLY A 677 -2.80 -3.43 31.79
N VAL A 678 -3.27 -2.19 31.79
CA VAL A 678 -4.11 -1.62 32.86
C VAL A 678 -5.54 -1.32 32.42
N LEU A 679 -5.78 -1.03 31.13
CA LEU A 679 -7.11 -0.74 30.60
C LEU A 679 -7.93 -2.03 30.39
N PRO A 680 -9.25 -1.98 30.65
CA PRO A 680 -10.14 -3.14 30.51
C PRO A 680 -10.26 -3.56 29.04
N PRO A 681 -10.59 -4.83 28.76
CA PRO A 681 -10.81 -5.29 27.40
C PRO A 681 -11.96 -4.54 26.72
N VAL A 682 -12.96 -4.09 27.49
CA VAL A 682 -14.04 -3.22 27.03
C VAL A 682 -14.54 -2.33 28.16
N ALA A 683 -14.87 -1.08 27.83
CA ALA A 683 -15.60 -0.18 28.71
C ALA A 683 -16.64 0.63 27.92
N LYS A 684 -17.79 0.90 28.54
CA LYS A 684 -18.78 1.85 28.03
C LYS A 684 -18.39 3.26 28.49
N LEU A 685 -18.35 4.22 27.57
CA LEU A 685 -17.97 5.60 27.87
C LEU A 685 -19.21 6.47 28.04
N THR A 686 -19.16 7.40 29.01
CA THR A 686 -20.07 8.54 29.03
C THR A 686 -19.76 9.51 27.87
N LYS A 687 -20.62 10.50 27.64
CA LYS A 687 -20.40 11.54 26.62
C LYS A 687 -19.08 12.28 26.86
N GLU A 688 -18.84 12.71 28.09
CA GLU A 688 -17.63 13.46 28.47
C GLU A 688 -16.38 12.58 28.38
N GLN A 689 -16.48 11.30 28.77
CA GLN A 689 -15.39 10.33 28.58
C GLN A 689 -15.11 10.10 27.10
N ALA A 690 -16.14 9.96 26.25
CA ALA A 690 -15.98 9.81 24.81
C ALA A 690 -15.18 10.99 24.21
N MET A 691 -15.50 12.23 24.60
CA MET A 691 -14.73 13.40 24.19
C MET A 691 -13.27 13.33 24.70
N TYR A 692 -13.07 13.01 25.98
CA TYR A 692 -11.74 12.94 26.59
C TYR A 692 -10.84 11.90 25.91
N TYR A 693 -11.34 10.68 25.71
CA TYR A 693 -10.59 9.60 25.06
C TYR A 693 -10.42 9.82 23.56
N PHE A 694 -11.38 10.47 22.90
CA PHE A 694 -11.24 10.88 21.50
C PHE A 694 -10.13 11.91 21.31
N VAL A 695 -10.12 12.98 22.11
CA VAL A 695 -9.06 14.02 22.08
C VAL A 695 -7.71 13.46 22.54
N SER A 696 -7.71 12.50 23.46
CA SER A 696 -6.46 11.85 23.88
C SER A 696 -5.89 10.95 22.78
N GLY A 697 -6.74 10.13 22.16
CA GLY A 697 -6.37 9.19 21.11
C GLY A 697 -5.20 8.28 21.50
N TYR A 698 -5.32 7.63 22.65
CA TYR A 698 -4.26 6.87 23.29
C TYR A 698 -4.02 5.49 22.63
N THR A 699 -2.75 5.15 22.45
CA THR A 699 -2.24 3.79 22.23
C THR A 699 -0.86 3.67 22.88
N ALA A 700 -0.27 2.48 22.93
CA ALA A 700 1.15 2.32 23.26
C ALA A 700 1.94 1.73 22.10
N LYS A 701 3.20 2.14 22.00
CA LYS A 701 4.24 1.44 21.24
C LYS A 701 4.81 0.33 22.10
N VAL A 702 5.17 -0.76 21.44
CA VAL A 702 5.62 -1.99 22.07
C VAL A 702 7.15 -2.03 22.02
N ALA A 703 7.78 -2.48 23.09
CA ALA A 703 9.24 -2.61 23.13
C ALA A 703 9.73 -3.63 22.09
N GLY A 704 10.76 -3.24 21.31
CA GLY A 704 11.36 -4.07 20.28
C GLY A 704 10.66 -4.06 18.91
N THR A 705 9.50 -3.42 18.76
CA THR A 705 8.83 -3.30 17.44
C THR A 705 9.21 -2.02 16.68
N GLU A 706 9.83 -1.05 17.35
CA GLU A 706 10.36 0.18 16.74
C GLU A 706 11.80 0.41 17.19
N GLN A 707 12.64 0.95 16.30
CA GLN A 707 14.05 1.22 16.59
C GLN A 707 14.18 2.22 17.76
N GLY A 708 14.81 1.79 18.86
CA GLY A 708 15.05 2.62 20.04
C GLY A 708 14.03 2.49 21.17
N VAL A 709 12.95 1.71 21.00
CA VAL A 709 11.95 1.48 22.05
C VAL A 709 12.30 0.22 22.86
N THR A 710 12.80 0.40 24.08
CA THR A 710 13.19 -0.70 24.98
C THR A 710 12.14 -1.02 26.05
N GLU A 711 11.21 -0.11 26.30
CA GLU A 711 10.08 -0.27 27.24
C GLU A 711 8.79 0.26 26.59
N PRO A 712 7.59 -0.14 27.05
CA PRO A 712 6.32 0.41 26.57
C PRO A 712 6.28 1.94 26.61
N GLU A 713 5.98 2.57 25.47
CA GLU A 713 5.89 4.03 25.36
C GLU A 713 4.46 4.43 25.01
N ALA A 714 3.85 5.27 25.85
CA ALA A 714 2.54 5.84 25.54
C ALA A 714 2.61 6.78 24.34
N THR A 715 1.69 6.63 23.41
CA THR A 715 1.52 7.49 22.24
C THR A 715 0.11 8.07 22.24
N PHE A 716 0.03 9.39 22.19
CA PHE A 716 -1.23 10.13 22.13
C PHE A 716 -1.34 10.80 20.76
N SER A 717 -2.41 10.49 20.03
CA SER A 717 -2.70 11.08 18.73
C SER A 717 -4.14 11.56 18.72
N ALA A 718 -4.33 12.84 18.99
CA ALA A 718 -5.65 13.46 19.07
C ALA A 718 -6.58 13.04 17.93
N CYS A 719 -7.84 12.73 18.28
CA CYS A 719 -8.89 12.21 17.39
C CYS A 719 -8.48 10.92 16.66
N PHE A 720 -7.53 10.16 17.22
CA PHE A 720 -6.87 9.00 16.60
C PHE A 720 -6.23 9.30 15.24
N GLY A 721 -5.95 10.57 14.93
CA GLY A 721 -5.58 11.03 13.59
C GLY A 721 -4.82 12.35 13.58
N SER A 722 -4.06 12.66 14.64
CA SER A 722 -3.47 13.98 14.87
C SER A 722 -2.66 14.53 13.71
N ALA A 723 -2.03 13.67 12.89
CA ALA A 723 -1.21 14.09 11.76
C ALA A 723 -2.01 14.73 10.61
N PHE A 724 -3.34 14.63 10.60
CA PHE A 724 -4.21 15.02 9.49
C PHE A 724 -5.20 16.12 9.87
N LEU A 725 -5.31 16.44 11.16
CA LEU A 725 -6.26 17.44 11.66
C LEU A 725 -5.88 18.84 11.16
N MET A 726 -6.87 19.54 10.61
CA MET A 726 -6.73 20.93 10.21
C MET A 726 -7.24 21.89 11.29
N TRP A 727 -8.38 21.58 11.90
CA TRP A 727 -8.92 22.31 13.06
C TRP A 727 -8.34 21.84 14.39
N HIS A 728 -8.62 22.58 15.47
CA HIS A 728 -8.24 22.14 16.81
C HIS A 728 -9.03 20.88 17.21
N PRO A 729 -8.44 19.91 17.95
CA PRO A 729 -9.09 18.64 18.28
C PRO A 729 -10.47 18.77 18.95
N THR A 730 -10.65 19.80 19.78
CA THR A 730 -11.91 20.06 20.49
C THR A 730 -13.07 20.39 19.54
N LYS A 731 -12.80 20.93 18.34
CA LYS A 731 -13.84 21.10 17.31
C LYS A 731 -14.45 19.76 16.92
N TYR A 732 -13.61 18.78 16.60
CA TYR A 732 -14.07 17.44 16.23
C TYR A 732 -14.74 16.75 17.41
N ALA A 733 -14.22 16.93 18.63
CA ALA A 733 -14.80 16.35 19.84
C ALA A 733 -16.21 16.91 20.14
N SER A 734 -16.40 18.21 19.99
CA SER A 734 -17.71 18.86 20.14
C SER A 734 -18.70 18.33 19.08
N MET A 735 -18.29 18.29 17.82
CA MET A 735 -19.11 17.72 16.74
C MET A 735 -19.45 16.24 16.98
N LEU A 736 -18.51 15.46 17.52
CA LEU A 736 -18.72 14.06 17.89
C LEU A 736 -19.76 13.94 19.01
N ALA A 737 -19.62 14.74 20.08
CA ALA A 737 -20.54 14.73 21.21
C ALA A 737 -21.98 15.07 20.78
N ASP A 738 -22.12 16.12 19.96
CA ASP A 738 -23.40 16.52 19.37
C ASP A 738 -24.05 15.38 18.58
N LYS A 739 -23.27 14.70 17.73
CA LYS A 739 -23.77 13.59 16.90
C LYS A 739 -24.13 12.38 17.76
N VAL A 740 -23.29 12.04 18.73
CA VAL A 740 -23.53 10.95 19.70
C VAL A 740 -24.84 11.16 20.47
N GLU A 741 -25.06 12.38 20.97
CA GLU A 741 -26.26 12.72 21.74
C GLU A 741 -27.52 12.72 20.87
N ARG A 742 -27.47 13.34 19.68
CA ARG A 742 -28.62 13.42 18.77
C ARG A 742 -29.11 12.04 18.28
N HIS A 743 -28.18 11.10 18.11
CA HIS A 743 -28.48 9.79 17.51
C HIS A 743 -28.51 8.65 18.53
N GLY A 744 -28.25 8.92 19.82
CA GLY A 744 -28.20 7.89 20.86
C GLY A 744 -27.10 6.85 20.64
N THR A 745 -25.98 7.26 20.03
CA THR A 745 -24.87 6.37 19.69
C THR A 745 -24.14 5.91 20.96
N HIS A 746 -23.88 4.61 21.08
CA HIS A 746 -23.08 4.08 22.19
C HIS A 746 -21.58 4.16 21.87
N VAL A 747 -20.78 4.61 22.83
CA VAL A 747 -19.32 4.74 22.66
C VAL A 747 -18.60 3.75 23.57
N TRP A 748 -17.66 3.01 22.99
CA TRP A 748 -16.93 1.91 23.62
C TRP A 748 -15.43 2.15 23.54
N LEU A 749 -14.70 1.87 24.61
CA LEU A 749 -13.24 1.77 24.62
C LEU A 749 -12.84 0.30 24.66
N ILE A 750 -12.05 -0.17 23.69
CA ILE A 750 -11.60 -1.57 23.62
C ILE A 750 -10.07 -1.62 23.64
N ASN A 751 -9.54 -2.38 24.60
CA ASN A 751 -8.11 -2.67 24.69
C ASN A 751 -7.78 -3.92 23.86
N THR A 752 -7.01 -3.72 22.80
CA THR A 752 -6.45 -4.76 21.91
C THR A 752 -4.97 -5.07 22.22
N GLY A 753 -4.45 -4.45 23.28
CA GLY A 753 -3.09 -4.60 23.78
C GLY A 753 -2.98 -5.71 24.82
N TRP A 754 -2.40 -5.42 25.97
CA TRP A 754 -1.99 -6.38 26.99
C TRP A 754 -2.91 -6.39 28.22
N THR A 755 -2.82 -7.48 28.98
CA THR A 755 -3.39 -7.65 30.32
C THR A 755 -2.56 -8.61 31.17
N GLY A 756 -2.80 -8.63 32.48
CA GLY A 756 -2.10 -9.48 33.44
C GLY A 756 -0.67 -9.05 33.78
N GLY A 757 -0.27 -7.88 33.31
CA GLY A 757 1.06 -7.29 33.49
C GLY A 757 1.39 -6.35 32.32
N PRO A 758 2.45 -5.54 32.44
CA PRO A 758 2.96 -4.78 31.30
C PRO A 758 3.56 -5.72 30.24
N TYR A 759 3.84 -5.19 29.05
CA TYR A 759 4.58 -5.93 28.02
C TYR A 759 5.84 -6.60 28.59
N GLY A 760 6.09 -7.84 28.19
CA GLY A 760 7.18 -8.68 28.70
C GLY A 760 6.80 -9.53 29.93
N VAL A 761 5.77 -9.15 30.68
CA VAL A 761 5.24 -9.94 31.82
C VAL A 761 3.83 -10.44 31.54
N GLY A 762 2.95 -9.54 31.10
CA GLY A 762 1.57 -9.85 30.73
C GLY A 762 1.47 -10.52 29.36
N SER A 763 0.23 -10.73 28.93
CA SER A 763 -0.07 -11.31 27.63
C SER A 763 -1.02 -10.42 26.84
N ARG A 764 -0.91 -10.46 25.51
CA ARG A 764 -1.84 -9.74 24.63
C ARG A 764 -3.24 -10.33 24.76
N PHE A 765 -4.28 -9.49 24.75
CA PHE A 765 -5.66 -9.96 24.70
C PHE A 765 -5.84 -10.88 23.48
N LYS A 766 -6.45 -12.04 23.72
CA LYS A 766 -6.70 -13.02 22.65
C LYS A 766 -7.71 -12.42 21.68
N LEU A 767 -7.39 -12.42 20.38
CA LEU A 767 -8.26 -11.88 19.33
C LEU A 767 -9.69 -12.44 19.38
N ARG A 768 -9.84 -13.72 19.72
CA ARG A 768 -11.15 -14.36 19.91
C ARG A 768 -12.02 -13.68 20.98
N HIS A 769 -11.41 -13.15 22.06
CA HIS A 769 -12.15 -12.44 23.11
C HIS A 769 -12.55 -11.05 22.60
N THR A 770 -11.66 -10.36 21.88
CA THR A 770 -11.98 -9.07 21.25
C THR A 770 -13.12 -9.20 20.24
N ARG A 771 -13.14 -10.24 19.40
CA ARG A 771 -14.25 -10.54 18.49
C ARG A 771 -15.55 -10.80 19.26
N ALA A 772 -15.53 -11.65 20.29
CA ALA A 772 -16.70 -11.91 21.13
C ALA A 772 -17.27 -10.63 21.80
N ILE A 773 -16.40 -9.70 22.22
CA ILE A 773 -16.81 -8.39 22.74
C ILE A 773 -17.51 -7.56 21.68
N ILE A 774 -16.97 -7.53 20.45
CA ILE A 774 -17.58 -6.79 19.34
C ILE A 774 -18.93 -7.40 18.96
N ASP A 775 -19.03 -8.74 18.95
CA ASP A 775 -20.29 -9.44 18.72
C ASP A 775 -21.32 -9.07 19.80
N ALA A 776 -20.90 -8.97 21.07
CA ALA A 776 -21.75 -8.52 22.18
C ALA A 776 -22.15 -7.04 22.10
N ILE A 777 -21.32 -6.18 21.48
CA ILE A 777 -21.69 -4.79 21.17
C ILE A 777 -22.76 -4.77 20.07
N HIS A 778 -22.55 -5.50 18.98
CA HIS A 778 -23.46 -5.51 17.84
C HIS A 778 -24.81 -6.16 18.17
N SER A 779 -24.82 -7.21 18.99
CA SER A 779 -26.05 -7.87 19.44
C SER A 779 -26.90 -7.04 20.41
N GLY A 780 -26.32 -5.98 21.00
CA GLY A 780 -26.93 -5.21 22.07
C GLY A 780 -26.81 -5.84 23.47
N GLU A 781 -26.09 -6.96 23.61
CA GLU A 781 -25.81 -7.57 24.93
C GLU A 781 -25.17 -6.56 25.89
N LEU A 782 -24.13 -5.85 25.44
CA LEU A 782 -23.47 -4.87 26.29
C LEU A 782 -24.34 -3.64 26.57
N GLU A 783 -25.31 -3.32 25.72
CA GLU A 783 -26.26 -2.24 26.01
C GLU A 783 -27.10 -2.53 27.25
N ALA A 784 -27.49 -3.79 27.45
CA ALA A 784 -28.31 -4.27 28.57
C ALA A 784 -27.52 -4.85 29.76
N ALA A 785 -26.18 -4.81 29.71
CA ALA A 785 -25.33 -5.44 30.71
C ALA A 785 -25.28 -4.66 32.04
N ASP A 786 -24.93 -5.37 33.12
CA ASP A 786 -24.56 -4.76 34.40
C ASP A 786 -23.09 -4.34 34.40
N TYR A 787 -22.81 -3.17 34.97
CA TYR A 787 -21.49 -2.56 34.98
C TYR A 787 -20.90 -2.42 36.38
N GLU A 788 -19.57 -2.42 36.45
CA GLU A 788 -18.77 -2.03 37.59
C GLU A 788 -17.85 -0.86 37.19
N THR A 789 -17.67 0.10 38.10
CA THR A 789 -16.82 1.27 37.83
C THR A 789 -15.37 0.98 38.20
N MET A 790 -14.47 1.08 37.23
CA MET A 790 -13.04 0.94 37.43
C MET A 790 -12.47 2.14 38.22
N PRO A 791 -11.68 1.90 39.29
CA PRO A 791 -11.02 2.97 40.03
C PRO A 791 -10.08 3.81 39.17
N VAL A 792 -9.80 5.05 39.59
CA VAL A 792 -8.94 6.05 38.91
C VAL A 792 -9.55 6.56 37.60
N PHE A 793 -9.81 5.68 36.63
CA PHE A 793 -10.32 6.08 35.31
C PHE A 793 -11.84 6.27 35.26
N GLY A 794 -12.60 5.73 36.21
CA GLY A 794 -14.06 5.86 36.24
C GLY A 794 -14.77 5.16 35.08
N LEU A 795 -14.12 4.21 34.42
CA LEU A 795 -14.65 3.49 33.26
C LEU A 795 -15.72 2.48 33.68
N GLN A 796 -16.82 2.41 32.92
CA GLN A 796 -17.87 1.41 33.14
C GLN A 796 -17.48 0.09 32.46
N VAL A 797 -17.08 -0.92 33.25
CA VAL A 797 -16.66 -2.24 32.77
C VAL A 797 -17.80 -3.24 32.97
N PRO A 798 -18.20 -4.01 31.95
CA PRO A 798 -19.28 -4.99 32.11
C PRO A 798 -18.85 -6.12 33.06
N LYS A 799 -19.78 -6.62 33.87
CA LYS A 799 -19.51 -7.72 34.82
C LYS A 799 -19.40 -9.08 34.13
N THR A 800 -20.05 -9.25 32.99
CA THR A 800 -20.04 -10.48 32.19
C THR A 800 -20.13 -10.14 30.71
N VAL A 801 -19.48 -10.94 29.87
CA VAL A 801 -19.63 -10.89 28.41
C VAL A 801 -19.65 -12.33 27.89
N SER A 802 -20.60 -12.65 27.03
CA SER A 802 -20.70 -13.99 26.42
C SER A 802 -19.37 -14.40 25.77
N ASN A 803 -18.94 -15.63 26.02
CA ASN A 803 -17.69 -16.21 25.49
C ASN A 803 -16.39 -15.51 25.91
N VAL A 804 -16.42 -14.64 26.92
CA VAL A 804 -15.24 -14.02 27.52
C VAL A 804 -15.17 -14.38 29.00
N PRO A 805 -14.02 -14.87 29.51
CA PRO A 805 -13.89 -15.20 30.92
C PRO A 805 -14.06 -13.96 31.82
N THR A 806 -14.92 -14.03 32.83
CA THR A 806 -15.24 -12.88 33.71
C THR A 806 -14.01 -12.29 34.39
N GLU A 807 -13.04 -13.13 34.75
CA GLU A 807 -11.81 -12.71 35.43
C GLU A 807 -10.94 -11.77 34.57
N VAL A 808 -11.10 -11.76 33.25
CA VAL A 808 -10.32 -10.88 32.36
C VAL A 808 -10.92 -9.50 32.17
N LEU A 809 -12.18 -9.29 32.57
CA LEU A 809 -12.91 -8.04 32.33
C LEU A 809 -12.38 -6.90 33.20
N LEU A 810 -12.03 -7.18 34.46
CA LEU A 810 -11.33 -6.24 35.33
C LEU A 810 -9.83 -6.58 35.33
N PRO A 811 -8.96 -5.77 34.71
CA PRO A 811 -7.54 -6.10 34.54
C PRO A 811 -6.82 -6.39 35.85
N VAL A 812 -7.19 -5.71 36.94
CA VAL A 812 -6.64 -5.96 38.27
C VAL A 812 -6.68 -7.44 38.64
N ASN A 813 -7.71 -8.19 38.24
CA ASN A 813 -7.86 -9.61 38.55
C ASN A 813 -6.81 -10.48 37.85
N CYS A 814 -6.35 -10.08 36.67
CA CYS A 814 -5.33 -10.79 35.89
C CYS A 814 -3.91 -10.58 36.41
N TRP A 815 -3.65 -9.51 37.16
CA TRP A 815 -2.31 -9.23 37.68
C TRP A 815 -2.00 -10.09 38.90
N ALA A 816 -0.84 -10.76 38.90
CA ALA A 816 -0.37 -11.51 40.07
C ALA A 816 -0.06 -10.58 41.26
N ASP A 817 0.59 -9.45 40.98
CA ASP A 817 0.89 -8.40 41.96
C ASP A 817 -0.06 -7.20 41.80
N LYS A 818 -0.98 -7.05 42.76
CA LYS A 818 -1.97 -5.97 42.77
C LYS A 818 -1.36 -4.60 43.07
N ALA A 819 -0.23 -4.55 43.79
CA ALA A 819 0.47 -3.29 44.06
C ALA A 819 1.21 -2.80 42.80
N ALA A 820 1.81 -3.73 42.03
CA ALA A 820 2.39 -3.42 40.72
C ALA A 820 1.31 -2.89 39.75
N TYR A 821 0.12 -3.49 39.74
CA TYR A 821 -1.02 -2.97 38.98
C TYR A 821 -1.37 -1.54 39.40
N ALA A 822 -1.54 -1.27 40.70
CA ALA A 822 -1.89 0.07 41.19
C ALA A 822 -0.85 1.13 40.80
N LYS A 823 0.45 0.79 40.85
CA LYS A 823 1.53 1.67 40.39
C LYS A 823 1.44 1.96 38.89
N SER A 824 1.21 0.93 38.07
CA SER A 824 1.08 1.08 36.61
C SER A 824 -0.16 1.89 36.24
N LEU A 825 -1.28 1.65 36.94
CA LEU A 825 -2.53 2.38 36.80
C LEU A 825 -2.34 3.89 37.07
N GLY A 826 -1.70 4.24 38.19
CA GLY A 826 -1.40 5.62 38.54
C GLY A 826 -0.41 6.28 37.57
N HIS A 827 0.58 5.53 37.06
CA HIS A 827 1.50 6.02 36.05
C HIS A 827 0.79 6.34 34.73
N LEU A 828 -0.07 5.44 34.23
CA LEU A 828 -0.82 5.72 33.00
C LEU A 828 -1.78 6.91 33.18
N ALA A 829 -2.44 7.03 34.34
CA ALA A 829 -3.27 8.19 34.67
C ALA A 829 -2.50 9.52 34.59
N GLN A 830 -1.26 9.55 35.10
CA GLN A 830 -0.37 10.72 35.00
C GLN A 830 -0.03 11.06 33.54
N LEU A 831 0.20 10.06 32.68
CA LEU A 831 0.48 10.28 31.27
C LEU A 831 -0.73 10.88 30.54
N PHE A 832 -1.94 10.39 30.82
CA PHE A 832 -3.18 10.97 30.29
C PHE A 832 -3.36 12.42 30.74
N ALA A 833 -3.23 12.71 32.03
CA ALA A 833 -3.33 14.06 32.57
C ALA A 833 -2.26 15.00 31.96
N GLY A 834 -1.01 14.52 31.84
CA GLY A 834 0.08 15.28 31.24
C GLY A 834 -0.16 15.61 29.76
N ASN A 835 -0.69 14.66 28.98
CA ASN A 835 -1.04 14.89 27.58
C ASN A 835 -2.19 15.90 27.45
N PHE A 836 -3.20 15.81 28.30
CA PHE A 836 -4.43 16.60 28.17
C PHE A 836 -4.24 18.10 28.47
N LYS A 837 -3.19 18.48 29.21
CA LYS A 837 -2.83 19.89 29.47
C LYS A 837 -2.80 20.79 28.24
N ARG A 838 -2.53 20.20 27.08
CA ARG A 838 -2.42 20.90 25.80
C ARG A 838 -3.78 21.29 25.18
N PHE A 839 -4.88 20.80 25.75
CA PHE A 839 -6.24 20.98 25.25
C PHE A 839 -7.17 21.60 26.30
N GLU A 840 -6.65 22.02 27.46
CA GLU A 840 -7.43 22.56 28.58
C GLU A 840 -8.15 23.87 28.24
N ASP A 841 -7.62 24.64 27.30
CA ASP A 841 -8.22 25.91 26.86
C ASP A 841 -9.45 25.71 25.95
N GLY A 842 -9.76 24.47 25.58
CA GLY A 842 -10.89 24.16 24.69
C GLY A 842 -10.70 24.61 23.24
N GLY A 843 -9.56 25.25 22.89
CA GLY A 843 -9.29 25.84 21.59
C GLY A 843 -10.36 26.82 21.08
N GLY A 844 -11.19 27.40 21.96
CA GLY A 844 -12.31 28.26 21.59
C GLY A 844 -13.50 27.56 20.90
N HIS A 845 -13.50 26.22 20.81
CA HIS A 845 -14.58 25.45 20.18
C HIS A 845 -15.57 24.83 21.16
N VAL A 846 -15.24 24.83 22.45
CA VAL A 846 -16.12 24.41 23.54
C VAL A 846 -16.18 25.50 24.59
N THR A 847 -17.25 25.53 25.39
CA THR A 847 -17.35 26.47 26.52
C THR A 847 -16.33 26.10 27.62
N ALA A 848 -15.94 27.07 28.46
CA ALA A 848 -15.04 26.79 29.59
C ALA A 848 -15.62 25.73 30.55
N GLU A 849 -16.93 25.72 30.75
CA GLU A 849 -17.64 24.72 31.55
C GLU A 849 -17.57 23.32 30.92
N GLU A 850 -17.72 23.25 29.60
CA GLU A 850 -17.59 22.00 28.86
C GLU A 850 -16.15 21.48 28.85
N ALA A 851 -15.15 22.35 28.64
CA ALA A 851 -13.74 22.00 28.78
C ALA A 851 -13.43 21.41 30.18
N HIS A 852 -13.96 22.03 31.24
CA HIS A 852 -13.83 21.51 32.60
C HIS A 852 -14.50 20.14 32.78
N ARG A 853 -15.70 19.94 32.22
CA ARG A 853 -16.39 18.63 32.26
C ARG A 853 -15.63 17.53 31.52
N ILE A 854 -15.04 17.85 30.36
CA ILE A 854 -14.19 16.91 29.62
C ILE A 854 -12.97 16.54 30.46
N LEU A 855 -12.30 17.53 31.06
CA LEU A 855 -11.14 17.30 31.93
C LEU A 855 -11.50 16.42 33.14
N ALA A 856 -12.65 16.68 33.78
CA ALA A 856 -13.14 15.90 34.91
C ALA A 856 -13.53 14.45 34.54
N ALA A 857 -13.80 14.17 33.27
CA ALA A 857 -14.07 12.83 32.78
C ALA A 857 -12.81 11.98 32.53
N GLY A 858 -11.63 12.61 32.56
CA GLY A 858 -10.35 11.91 32.56
C GLY A 858 -10.08 11.16 33.88
N PRO A 859 -8.94 10.44 33.96
CA PRO A 859 -8.55 9.75 35.18
C PRO A 859 -8.35 10.73 36.36
N GLN A 860 -8.97 10.41 37.49
CA GLN A 860 -8.90 11.13 38.75
C GLN A 860 -7.88 10.47 39.69
N GLN A 861 -6.97 11.26 40.27
CA GLN A 861 -5.96 10.77 41.21
C GLN A 861 -6.47 10.67 42.64
#